data_AF-A0A539D7J8-F1
#
_entry.id   AF-A0A539D7J8-F1
#
_cell.length_a   1.000
_cell.length_b   1.000
_cell.length_c   1.000
_cell.angle_alpha   90.00
_cell.angle_beta   90.00
_cell.angle_gamma   90.00
#
_symmetry.space_group_name_H-M   'P 1'
#
loop_
_entity.id
_entity.type
_entity.pdbx_description
1 polymer ?
#
loop_
_entity_poly.entity_id
_entity_poly.type
_entity_poly.pdbx_seq_one_letter_code
_entity_poly.pdbx_strand_id
1 'polypeptide(L)'
;MRTWGGKRLVIGAVSVLMILVAGSPAAVVADDDEAPVARVYVAAPPAPLNQTPEQAAAKSAGCVSCHSPVDAASMHASPAVVLGCVDCHGGDASAMAPAGASREAPEYSAVRDRAHVLPRYPGSWHFPSSANPERTYTLLNREAPEFIRFVNPGDYRVARQSCGNCHMELIERAERSLMATGAMFFGGASYNNGILPYKNYIIGEAYTPEGEPARLLSPGTPPGTVTLDEQRRGALPVLYPIPTWQVTPPGDIFRVFERGGRNIATQFPEIGLPSPTGQIQRLEEPGRPDFRQSSRGPGTGLRIAVPVLNIHKTRLNDPYTWFMGTNDQPGDYRSSGCTSCHVVYANDREPRHSLGYSQFGRDGQTATADPTINREESGHPIRHAFSRAIPTSQCMNCHMHQPNMFLNSYLGYTMWDYESDAPTMWPERQRYPTAEEIREVLDRNPEGAAPRGNWADLDFLRAVNDLNPTLRDTQFADYHGHGWNFRGVFKRDREGNLLDADGAIVSPDDPERWRREGEGQFVPPGTNPGRTVHMMDIHAEKGLQCADCHFSQDSHGSGLIMGEVAAAVEIGCKDCHGTSRTLPTLRTSGPAAPPEGTDLTLLRNSDGQRRFEWIERDNRRVLIQRSIVDPTLEWEVDLVRDAVDRDSPEFNPAAARAKLMSVSRPGQASFSWGPGVATTDLAHDDEEMACYSCHTSWTPSCGGCHLPVEANWQAESHRAEGGTTRNYATYNPQVARDDMFQLGRHGTARGGVIAPARSSSALVLSSTNINRERIYVQQPPISAVGFSSQAFAPHFPHTVRRTETKTCTDCHVSEAEDNNAIMAQLLMLGTNTVNFVGMHAWVGLESGIEAVRVTEWDEPQAVFGSYLQRYAYPDFFAQHVERNGRELINWTRGEAFDPEAGGSGDTRSVEEIAKTLQGTGGEARCLQLRGEY
;
A
#
# COMPACT_ATOMS: atom_id res chain seq x y z
N MET A 1 -9.87 -65.70 -60.19
CA MET A 1 -11.05 -65.24 -59.43
C MET A 1 -10.59 -64.21 -58.41
N ARG A 2 -10.98 -62.96 -58.64
CA ARG A 2 -10.87 -61.71 -57.86
C ARG A 2 -9.66 -61.53 -56.93
N THR A 3 -8.65 -60.87 -57.50
CA THR A 3 -7.43 -60.37 -56.88
C THR A 3 -7.62 -59.03 -56.17
N TRP A 4 -6.81 -58.90 -55.12
CA TRP A 4 -6.55 -57.73 -54.29
C TRP A 4 -6.24 -56.42 -55.03
N GLY A 5 -6.71 -55.31 -54.46
CA GLY A 5 -6.21 -53.97 -54.74
C GLY A 5 -7.06 -52.91 -54.04
N GLY A 6 -6.52 -52.26 -53.00
CA GLY A 6 -7.16 -51.06 -52.41
C GLY A 6 -7.19 -50.95 -50.88
N LYS A 7 -6.12 -51.29 -50.15
CA LYS A 7 -5.99 -50.95 -48.71
C LYS A 7 -4.55 -50.59 -48.27
N ARG A 8 -3.77 -49.93 -49.12
CA ARG A 8 -2.43 -49.44 -48.73
C ARG A 8 -2.22 -47.92 -48.84
N LEU A 9 -3.19 -47.13 -49.31
CA LEU A 9 -3.01 -45.68 -49.41
C LEU A 9 -3.46 -44.87 -48.17
N VAL A 10 -4.35 -45.40 -47.32
CA VAL A 10 -4.92 -44.61 -46.21
C VAL A 10 -4.09 -44.70 -44.92
N ILE A 11 -3.37 -45.81 -44.70
CA ILE A 11 -2.50 -45.96 -43.52
C ILE A 11 -1.15 -45.24 -43.70
N GLY A 12 -0.69 -45.08 -44.95
CA GLY A 12 0.52 -44.31 -45.27
C GLY A 12 0.33 -42.80 -45.06
N ALA A 13 -0.83 -42.25 -45.40
CA ALA A 13 -1.09 -40.81 -45.27
C ALA A 13 -1.22 -40.36 -43.80
N VAL A 14 -1.83 -41.19 -42.92
CA VAL A 14 -1.97 -40.87 -41.49
C VAL A 14 -0.66 -41.08 -40.73
N SER A 15 0.18 -42.04 -41.14
CA SER A 15 1.48 -42.27 -40.51
C SER A 15 2.52 -41.22 -40.90
N VAL A 16 2.46 -40.67 -42.12
CA VAL A 16 3.33 -39.56 -42.55
C VAL A 16 2.90 -38.23 -41.92
N LEU A 17 1.59 -38.02 -41.66
CA LEU A 17 1.12 -36.84 -40.93
C LEU A 17 1.51 -36.88 -39.44
N MET A 18 1.52 -38.05 -38.79
CA MET A 18 2.00 -38.18 -37.40
C MET A 18 3.53 -38.09 -37.28
N ILE A 19 4.30 -38.49 -38.30
CA ILE A 19 5.77 -38.38 -38.28
C ILE A 19 6.23 -36.95 -38.64
N LEU A 20 5.46 -36.18 -39.41
CA LEU A 20 5.72 -34.75 -39.65
C LEU A 20 5.37 -33.85 -38.45
N VAL A 21 4.47 -34.28 -37.55
CA VAL A 21 4.20 -33.57 -36.28
C VAL A 21 5.22 -33.91 -35.19
N ALA A 22 5.91 -35.05 -35.29
CA ALA A 22 6.95 -35.46 -34.34
C ALA A 22 8.38 -34.98 -34.69
N GLY A 23 8.57 -34.36 -35.86
CA GLY A 23 9.88 -33.93 -36.37
C GLY A 23 10.09 -32.41 -36.43
N SER A 24 9.04 -31.61 -36.21
CA SER A 24 9.24 -30.21 -35.87
C SER A 24 9.69 -30.18 -34.42
N PRO A 25 10.80 -29.51 -34.04
CA PRO A 25 10.86 -29.03 -32.69
C PRO A 25 9.58 -28.19 -32.57
N ALA A 26 8.61 -28.66 -31.78
CA ALA A 26 7.75 -27.72 -31.12
C ALA A 26 8.77 -26.82 -30.43
N ALA A 27 8.99 -25.65 -31.04
CA ALA A 27 9.57 -24.55 -30.33
C ALA A 27 8.70 -24.52 -29.09
N VAL A 28 9.29 -24.96 -27.97
CA VAL A 28 8.91 -24.43 -26.68
C VAL A 28 8.99 -22.94 -26.96
N VAL A 29 7.82 -22.32 -27.16
CA VAL A 29 7.74 -20.88 -27.32
C VAL A 29 8.18 -20.40 -25.95
N ALA A 30 9.48 -20.14 -25.86
CA ALA A 30 10.07 -19.42 -24.76
C ALA A 30 9.32 -18.08 -24.68
N ASP A 31 9.12 -17.60 -23.45
CA ASP A 31 8.47 -16.34 -23.09
C ASP A 31 8.42 -15.34 -24.26
N ASP A 32 7.22 -14.84 -24.60
CA ASP A 32 6.98 -13.81 -25.64
C ASP A 32 7.62 -12.44 -25.29
N ASP A 33 8.62 -12.44 -24.40
CA ASP A 33 9.37 -11.27 -23.96
C ASP A 33 10.13 -10.63 -25.13
N GLU A 34 10.04 -9.30 -25.22
CA GLU A 34 10.76 -8.53 -26.24
C GLU A 34 12.27 -8.80 -26.16
N ALA A 35 12.86 -9.24 -27.27
CA ALA A 35 14.31 -9.42 -27.37
C ALA A 35 15.02 -8.06 -27.36
N PRO A 36 16.12 -7.90 -26.60
CA PRO A 36 16.82 -6.62 -26.54
C PRO A 36 17.44 -6.26 -27.89
N VAL A 37 17.22 -5.02 -28.33
CA VAL A 37 17.88 -4.45 -29.50
C VAL A 37 19.35 -4.18 -29.16
N ALA A 38 20.26 -4.76 -29.94
CA ALA A 38 21.69 -4.51 -29.79
C ALA A 38 22.01 -3.04 -30.08
N ARG A 39 22.60 -2.35 -29.10
CA ARG A 39 22.98 -0.93 -29.19
C ARG A 39 24.37 -0.70 -28.63
N VAL A 40 25.05 0.31 -29.17
CA VAL A 40 26.32 0.82 -28.65
C VAL A 40 26.01 2.12 -27.91
N TYR A 41 26.18 2.10 -26.60
CA TYR A 41 25.95 3.25 -25.75
C TYR A 41 27.22 4.07 -25.55
N VAL A 42 27.06 5.39 -25.45
CA VAL A 42 28.14 6.29 -25.07
C VAL A 42 27.87 6.75 -23.64
N ALA A 43 28.73 6.32 -22.71
CA ALA A 43 28.64 6.74 -21.33
C ALA A 43 28.91 8.25 -21.21
N ALA A 44 27.94 8.98 -20.69
CA ALA A 44 28.11 10.40 -20.38
C ALA A 44 29.00 10.58 -19.15
N PRO A 45 29.88 11.61 -19.11
CA PRO A 45 30.66 11.91 -17.92
C PRO A 45 29.74 12.24 -16.72
N PRO A 46 30.22 12.11 -15.48
CA PRO A 46 29.46 12.59 -14.32
C PRO A 46 29.13 14.08 -14.45
N ALA A 47 27.93 14.48 -14.03
CA ALA A 47 27.50 15.87 -14.07
C ALA A 47 28.49 16.75 -13.28
N PRO A 48 29.01 17.85 -13.85
CA PRO A 48 30.05 18.62 -13.19
C PRO A 48 29.52 19.32 -11.94
N LEU A 49 30.38 19.47 -10.93
CA LEU A 49 30.05 20.29 -9.75
C LEU A 49 29.83 21.77 -10.13
N ASN A 50 30.65 22.29 -11.05
CA ASN A 50 30.60 23.68 -11.52
C ASN A 50 30.98 23.76 -13.00
N GLN A 51 30.37 24.70 -13.73
CA GLN A 51 30.75 25.10 -15.09
C GLN A 51 30.18 26.49 -15.41
N THR A 52 30.58 27.09 -16.54
CA THR A 52 30.05 28.40 -16.95
C THR A 52 28.70 28.27 -17.67
N PRO A 53 27.85 29.32 -17.67
CA PRO A 53 26.59 29.33 -18.41
C PRO A 53 26.75 29.02 -19.91
N GLU A 54 27.84 29.46 -20.53
CA GLU A 54 28.13 29.20 -21.94
C GLU A 54 28.42 27.71 -22.20
N GLN A 55 29.11 27.05 -21.28
CA GLN A 55 29.36 25.60 -21.35
C GLN A 55 28.06 24.81 -21.20
N ALA A 56 27.22 25.18 -20.23
CA ALA A 56 25.90 24.56 -20.07
C ALA A 56 25.00 24.79 -21.30
N ALA A 57 24.99 25.99 -21.86
CA ALA A 57 24.23 26.30 -23.07
C ALA A 57 24.71 25.48 -24.27
N ALA A 58 26.02 25.33 -24.47
CA ALA A 58 26.58 24.47 -25.53
C ALA A 58 26.16 23.00 -25.35
N LYS A 59 26.08 22.53 -24.11
CA LYS A 59 25.59 21.19 -23.72
C LYS A 59 24.07 21.03 -23.77
N SER A 60 23.32 22.08 -24.08
CA SER A 60 21.86 22.04 -24.26
C SER A 60 21.42 22.38 -25.68
N ALA A 61 22.31 22.91 -26.53
CA ALA A 61 21.98 23.56 -27.80
C ALA A 61 21.10 22.69 -28.72
N GLY A 62 21.48 21.42 -28.94
CA GLY A 62 20.69 20.45 -29.71
C GLY A 62 19.33 20.16 -29.08
N CYS A 63 19.30 19.88 -27.77
CA CYS A 63 18.07 19.57 -27.04
C CYS A 63 17.05 20.72 -27.13
N VAL A 64 17.49 21.96 -26.85
CA VAL A 64 16.59 23.14 -26.86
C VAL A 64 16.16 23.56 -28.26
N SER A 65 16.78 23.03 -29.32
CA SER A 65 16.27 23.24 -30.68
C SER A 65 14.95 22.50 -30.95
N CYS A 66 14.66 21.44 -30.16
CA CYS A 66 13.40 20.69 -30.17
C CYS A 66 12.48 21.09 -29.01
N HIS A 67 13.02 21.21 -27.80
CA HIS A 67 12.30 21.29 -26.53
C HIS A 67 12.07 22.74 -26.03
N SER A 68 12.15 23.74 -26.90
CA SER A 68 11.99 25.16 -26.49
C SER A 68 10.57 25.68 -26.72
N PRO A 69 9.95 26.37 -25.74
CA PRO A 69 10.51 26.72 -24.43
C PRO A 69 10.55 25.54 -23.45
N VAL A 70 11.51 25.55 -22.51
CA VAL A 70 11.62 24.60 -21.39
C VAL A 70 11.09 25.20 -20.08
N ASP A 71 10.62 24.37 -19.16
CA ASP A 71 10.13 24.83 -17.83
C ASP A 71 11.24 25.44 -16.97
N ALA A 72 12.43 24.84 -16.99
CA ALA A 72 13.61 25.30 -16.27
C ALA A 72 14.88 24.82 -16.97
N ALA A 73 15.88 25.70 -17.12
CA ALA A 73 17.10 25.40 -17.88
C ALA A 73 17.93 24.22 -17.34
N SER A 74 17.94 24.03 -16.02
CA SER A 74 18.65 22.94 -15.33
C SER A 74 17.75 22.12 -14.40
N MET A 75 16.42 22.24 -14.55
CA MET A 75 15.37 21.77 -13.61
C MET A 75 15.42 22.38 -12.20
N HIS A 76 16.57 22.89 -11.75
CA HIS A 76 16.72 23.53 -10.46
C HIS A 76 16.16 24.95 -10.50
N ALA A 77 15.39 25.33 -9.48
CA ALA A 77 14.91 26.71 -9.34
C ALA A 77 16.04 27.71 -9.04
N SER A 78 17.14 27.25 -8.44
CA SER A 78 18.28 28.10 -8.09
C SER A 78 19.14 28.39 -9.32
N PRO A 79 19.40 29.68 -9.67
CA PRO A 79 20.28 30.03 -10.78
C PRO A 79 21.75 29.71 -10.49
N ALA A 80 22.10 29.35 -9.25
CA ALA A 80 23.44 28.91 -8.89
C ALA A 80 23.79 27.52 -9.47
N VAL A 81 22.79 26.72 -9.86
CA VAL A 81 23.02 25.40 -10.46
C VAL A 81 23.07 25.53 -11.98
N VAL A 82 24.28 25.49 -12.51
CA VAL A 82 24.56 25.66 -13.95
C VAL A 82 24.85 24.30 -14.58
N LEU A 83 23.81 23.66 -15.11
CA LEU A 83 23.88 22.36 -15.79
C LEU A 83 23.23 22.45 -17.17
N GLY A 84 23.82 21.79 -18.17
CA GLY A 84 23.20 21.58 -19.48
C GLY A 84 22.39 20.29 -19.51
N CYS A 85 21.52 20.12 -20.50
CA CYS A 85 20.63 18.96 -20.64
C CYS A 85 21.42 17.64 -20.61
N VAL A 86 22.51 17.56 -21.39
CA VAL A 86 23.32 16.33 -21.47
C VAL A 86 24.23 16.09 -20.27
N ASP A 87 24.39 17.08 -19.36
CA ASP A 87 25.08 16.82 -18.08
C ASP A 87 24.26 15.88 -17.19
N CYS A 88 22.93 16.04 -17.18
CA CYS A 88 22.04 15.17 -16.42
C CYS A 88 21.72 13.91 -17.23
N HIS A 89 21.24 14.07 -18.46
CA HIS A 89 20.63 12.99 -19.25
C HIS A 89 21.61 12.25 -20.18
N GLY A 90 22.76 12.83 -20.52
CA GLY A 90 23.57 12.36 -21.64
C GLY A 90 22.91 12.69 -23.00
N GLY A 91 23.16 11.88 -24.03
CA GLY A 91 22.70 12.13 -25.40
C GLY A 91 23.63 13.05 -26.21
N ASP A 92 23.21 13.43 -27.42
CA ASP A 92 24.00 14.25 -28.35
C ASP A 92 23.52 15.71 -28.42
N ALA A 93 24.22 16.58 -27.69
CA ALA A 93 23.97 18.03 -27.67
C ALA A 93 24.22 18.73 -29.02
N SER A 94 24.85 18.07 -30.00
CA SER A 94 25.11 18.64 -31.34
C SER A 94 24.00 18.36 -32.36
N ALA A 95 23.06 17.47 -32.03
CA ALA A 95 21.96 17.11 -32.90
C ALA A 95 20.88 18.20 -32.92
N MET A 96 20.98 19.11 -33.89
CA MET A 96 20.06 20.23 -34.07
C MET A 96 18.81 19.84 -34.88
N ALA A 97 17.64 20.28 -34.44
CA ALA A 97 16.37 20.17 -35.16
C ALA A 97 16.48 20.79 -36.56
N PRO A 98 15.96 20.14 -37.62
CA PRO A 98 15.92 20.73 -38.95
C PRO A 98 15.01 21.98 -38.94
N ALA A 99 15.50 23.08 -39.49
CA ALA A 99 14.79 24.36 -39.47
C ALA A 99 13.44 24.26 -40.21
N GLY A 100 12.34 24.51 -39.49
CA GLY A 100 10.98 24.52 -40.06
C GLY A 100 10.40 23.14 -40.40
N ALA A 101 11.07 22.04 -40.06
CA ALA A 101 10.50 20.70 -40.21
C ALA A 101 9.36 20.48 -39.21
N SER A 102 8.29 19.82 -39.66
CA SER A 102 7.25 19.35 -38.74
C SER A 102 7.76 18.15 -37.95
N ARG A 103 7.15 17.86 -36.80
CA ARG A 103 7.60 16.77 -35.92
C ARG A 103 7.32 15.38 -36.47
N GLU A 104 6.31 15.32 -37.33
CA GLU A 104 5.90 14.14 -38.08
C GLU A 104 6.86 13.86 -39.25
N ALA A 105 7.76 14.80 -39.56
CA ALA A 105 8.68 14.66 -40.67
C ALA A 105 9.75 13.58 -40.37
N PRO A 106 10.08 12.70 -41.33
CA PRO A 106 11.11 11.68 -41.15
C PRO A 106 12.48 12.23 -40.72
N GLU A 107 12.85 13.41 -41.22
CA GLU A 107 14.09 14.10 -40.85
C GLU A 107 14.11 14.55 -39.38
N TYR A 108 12.96 14.91 -38.81
CA TYR A 108 12.84 15.25 -37.39
C TYR A 108 13.03 14.00 -36.54
N SER A 109 12.36 12.91 -36.90
CA SER A 109 12.52 11.61 -36.23
C SER A 109 13.96 11.09 -36.30
N ALA A 110 14.64 11.24 -37.44
CA ALA A 110 16.04 10.85 -37.58
C ALA A 110 16.98 11.68 -36.69
N VAL A 111 16.72 12.98 -36.52
CA VAL A 111 17.48 13.83 -35.59
C VAL A 111 17.18 13.47 -34.14
N ARG A 112 15.92 13.24 -33.78
CA ARG A 112 15.51 12.77 -32.45
C ARG A 112 16.25 11.48 -32.09
N ASP A 113 16.23 10.49 -32.98
CA ASP A 113 16.82 9.17 -32.72
C ASP A 113 18.35 9.22 -32.59
N ARG A 114 18.99 10.20 -33.23
CA ARG A 114 20.42 10.48 -33.04
C ARG A 114 20.70 11.26 -31.75
N ALA A 115 19.82 12.20 -31.38
CA ALA A 115 19.96 13.02 -30.19
C ALA A 115 19.74 12.22 -28.90
N HIS A 116 18.73 11.35 -28.91
CA HIS A 116 18.29 10.57 -27.76
C HIS A 116 19.16 9.33 -27.53
N VAL A 117 19.29 8.94 -26.28
CA VAL A 117 19.74 7.58 -25.95
C VAL A 117 18.53 6.66 -26.14
N LEU A 118 18.67 5.59 -26.92
CA LEU A 118 17.54 4.72 -27.29
C LEU A 118 17.43 3.48 -26.40
N PRO A 119 16.20 3.00 -26.10
CA PRO A 119 15.98 1.86 -25.20
C PRO A 119 16.39 0.53 -25.83
N ARG A 120 16.83 -0.44 -25.02
CA ARG A 120 17.00 -1.83 -25.47
C ARG A 120 15.68 -2.48 -25.84
N TYR A 121 14.59 -2.09 -25.18
CA TYR A 121 13.26 -2.68 -25.35
C TYR A 121 12.26 -1.63 -25.89
N PRO A 122 12.39 -1.19 -27.16
CA PRO A 122 11.56 -0.13 -27.72
C PRO A 122 10.05 -0.44 -27.66
N GLY A 123 9.64 -1.70 -27.76
CA GLY A 123 8.26 -2.13 -27.58
C GLY A 123 7.76 -1.87 -26.15
N SER A 124 8.46 -2.39 -25.14
CA SER A 124 8.11 -2.20 -23.72
C SER A 124 8.13 -0.74 -23.27
N TRP A 125 8.98 0.09 -23.88
CA TRP A 125 9.04 1.53 -23.62
C TRP A 125 8.05 2.36 -24.47
N HIS A 126 7.21 1.70 -25.29
CA HIS A 126 6.30 2.35 -26.25
C HIS A 126 6.99 3.41 -27.11
N PHE A 127 8.26 3.19 -27.46
CA PHE A 127 9.05 4.15 -28.20
C PHE A 127 8.38 4.48 -29.53
N PRO A 128 8.18 5.78 -29.89
CA PRO A 128 8.83 6.95 -29.31
C PRO A 128 7.94 7.80 -28.38
N SER A 129 6.97 7.22 -27.66
CA SER A 129 6.17 7.96 -26.67
C SER A 129 7.07 8.61 -25.59
N SER A 130 6.66 9.78 -25.11
CA SER A 130 7.29 10.48 -23.98
C SER A 130 6.68 10.13 -22.64
N ALA A 131 5.50 9.48 -22.63
CA ALA A 131 4.84 9.08 -21.40
C ALA A 131 5.64 7.98 -20.71
N ASN A 132 5.72 8.04 -19.37
CA ASN A 132 6.23 6.89 -18.63
C ASN A 132 5.30 5.70 -18.88
N PRO A 133 5.84 4.52 -19.26
CA PRO A 133 4.99 3.36 -19.46
C PRO A 133 4.27 2.96 -18.17
N GLU A 134 3.10 2.36 -18.33
CA GLU A 134 2.38 1.74 -17.24
C GLU A 134 3.12 0.48 -16.78
N ARG A 135 3.11 0.21 -15.47
CA ARG A 135 3.52 -1.08 -14.88
C ARG A 135 4.94 -1.53 -15.31
N THR A 136 5.89 -0.59 -15.33
CA THR A 136 7.28 -0.88 -15.76
C THR A 136 8.01 -1.90 -14.89
N TYR A 137 7.75 -1.95 -13.57
CA TYR A 137 8.37 -2.86 -12.62
C TYR A 137 9.86 -3.11 -12.87
N THR A 138 10.24 -4.33 -13.28
CA THR A 138 11.63 -4.76 -13.49
C THR A 138 12.25 -4.26 -14.79
N LEU A 139 11.52 -3.55 -15.67
CA LEU A 139 12.02 -3.01 -16.94
C LEU A 139 13.29 -2.18 -16.74
N LEU A 140 13.35 -1.38 -15.66
CA LEU A 140 14.54 -0.61 -15.30
C LEU A 140 15.76 -1.49 -14.95
N ASN A 141 15.58 -2.69 -14.42
CA ASN A 141 16.70 -3.62 -14.14
C ASN A 141 17.27 -4.24 -15.41
N ARG A 142 16.47 -4.34 -16.48
CA ARG A 142 16.88 -4.98 -17.74
C ARG A 142 17.58 -4.02 -18.71
N GLU A 143 17.45 -2.73 -18.46
CA GLU A 143 17.83 -1.65 -19.36
C GLU A 143 19.29 -1.19 -19.18
N ALA A 144 19.83 -0.48 -20.17
CA ALA A 144 21.16 0.11 -20.07
C ALA A 144 21.18 1.29 -19.06
N PRO A 145 22.19 1.41 -18.18
CA PRO A 145 22.35 2.56 -17.30
C PRO A 145 22.34 3.90 -18.05
N GLU A 146 22.88 3.95 -19.26
CA GLU A 146 22.87 5.15 -20.10
C GLU A 146 21.45 5.56 -20.51
N PHE A 147 20.57 4.61 -20.79
CA PHE A 147 19.17 4.90 -21.10
C PHE A 147 18.39 5.28 -19.84
N ILE A 148 18.60 4.56 -18.73
CA ILE A 148 17.99 4.89 -17.43
C ILE A 148 18.33 6.34 -17.05
N ARG A 149 19.60 6.74 -17.17
CA ARG A 149 20.05 8.12 -16.94
C ARG A 149 19.38 9.12 -17.89
N PHE A 150 19.19 8.73 -19.15
CA PHE A 150 18.55 9.58 -20.15
C PHE A 150 17.08 9.85 -19.84
N VAL A 151 16.31 8.85 -19.40
CA VAL A 151 14.87 9.04 -19.09
C VAL A 151 14.62 9.52 -17.66
N ASN A 152 15.45 9.10 -16.72
CA ASN A 152 15.36 9.48 -15.31
C ASN A 152 16.75 9.60 -14.66
N PRO A 153 17.39 10.79 -14.70
CA PRO A 153 18.67 11.00 -14.02
C PRO A 153 18.55 10.87 -12.49
N GLY A 154 17.35 10.87 -11.91
CA GLY A 154 17.15 10.70 -10.47
C GLY A 154 17.10 9.25 -9.98
N ASP A 155 17.11 8.25 -10.86
CA ASP A 155 17.06 6.83 -10.48
C ASP A 155 18.33 6.42 -9.71
N TYR A 156 18.20 5.67 -8.61
CA TYR A 156 19.34 5.33 -7.76
C TYR A 156 20.45 4.53 -8.46
N ARG A 157 20.16 3.82 -9.56
CA ARG A 157 21.19 3.12 -10.36
C ARG A 157 22.17 4.08 -11.02
N VAL A 158 21.77 5.34 -11.24
CA VAL A 158 22.53 6.34 -12.01
C VAL A 158 22.66 7.71 -11.32
N ALA A 159 21.96 7.91 -10.18
CA ALA A 159 21.92 9.17 -9.44
C ALA A 159 23.30 9.63 -8.98
N ARG A 160 24.22 8.68 -8.71
CA ARG A 160 25.60 9.00 -8.31
C ARG A 160 26.37 9.70 -9.44
N GLN A 161 26.05 9.42 -10.70
CA GLN A 161 26.70 10.02 -11.87
C GLN A 161 26.03 11.35 -12.26
N SER A 162 24.70 11.44 -12.19
CA SER A 162 23.92 12.62 -12.59
C SER A 162 23.81 13.69 -11.49
N CYS A 163 23.80 13.29 -10.21
CA CYS A 163 23.56 14.17 -9.07
C CYS A 163 24.66 14.10 -8.00
N GLY A 164 25.48 13.04 -8.00
CA GLY A 164 26.38 12.71 -6.89
C GLY A 164 27.47 13.74 -6.59
N ASN A 165 27.94 14.51 -7.56
CA ASN A 165 28.92 15.56 -7.29
C ASN A 165 28.38 16.65 -6.34
N CYS A 166 27.07 16.85 -6.28
CA CYS A 166 26.40 17.81 -5.38
C CYS A 166 25.66 17.14 -4.21
N HIS A 167 25.12 15.93 -4.41
CA HIS A 167 24.14 15.31 -3.50
C HIS A 167 24.54 13.93 -2.98
N MET A 168 25.82 13.53 -3.07
CA MET A 168 26.27 12.16 -2.72
C MET A 168 25.73 11.66 -1.38
N GLU A 169 25.81 12.47 -0.34
CA GLU A 169 25.36 12.10 1.00
C GLU A 169 23.85 11.81 1.06
N LEU A 170 23.02 12.61 0.38
CA LEU A 170 21.58 12.39 0.34
C LEU A 170 21.23 11.13 -0.45
N ILE A 171 21.93 10.87 -1.56
CA ILE A 171 21.76 9.66 -2.37
C ILE A 171 22.06 8.42 -1.51
N GLU A 172 23.18 8.43 -0.80
CA GLU A 172 23.60 7.34 0.07
C GLU A 172 22.64 7.07 1.23
N ARG A 173 22.04 8.12 1.78
CA ARG A 173 21.00 7.98 2.80
C ARG A 173 19.74 7.38 2.18
N ALA A 174 19.30 7.91 1.05
CA ALA A 174 18.05 7.53 0.39
C ALA A 174 18.05 6.05 -0.04
N GLU A 175 19.16 5.57 -0.59
CA GLU A 175 19.38 4.15 -0.95
C GLU A 175 19.20 3.20 0.25
N ARG A 176 19.44 3.67 1.49
CA ARG A 176 19.32 2.88 2.72
C ARG A 176 18.01 3.10 3.48
N SER A 177 17.17 4.03 3.01
CA SER A 177 15.90 4.37 3.65
C SER A 177 14.87 3.24 3.55
N LEU A 178 13.85 3.26 4.40
CA LEU A 178 12.73 2.33 4.31
C LEU A 178 11.90 2.51 3.02
N MET A 179 11.88 3.71 2.43
CA MET A 179 11.19 3.97 1.15
C MET A 179 11.87 3.29 -0.03
N ALA A 180 13.20 3.10 0.04
CA ALA A 180 13.94 2.33 -0.94
C ALA A 180 13.91 0.83 -0.63
N THR A 181 14.07 0.46 0.63
CA THR A 181 14.36 -0.94 1.00
C THR A 181 13.14 -1.79 1.35
N GLY A 182 12.01 -1.19 1.73
CA GLY A 182 10.81 -1.92 2.15
C GLY A 182 11.02 -2.86 3.36
N ALA A 183 12.10 -2.70 4.12
CA ALA A 183 12.58 -3.72 5.08
C ALA A 183 11.53 -4.11 6.14
N MET A 184 10.73 -3.14 6.61
CA MET A 184 9.63 -3.39 7.55
C MET A 184 8.65 -4.43 7.03
N PHE A 185 8.22 -4.28 5.77
CA PHE A 185 7.19 -5.12 5.20
C PHE A 185 7.70 -6.54 4.98
N PHE A 186 8.86 -6.69 4.34
CA PHE A 186 9.46 -8.00 4.05
C PHE A 186 9.78 -8.76 5.33
N GLY A 187 10.27 -8.04 6.34
CA GLY A 187 10.54 -8.59 7.65
C GLY A 187 9.29 -9.02 8.40
N GLY A 188 8.28 -8.15 8.50
CA GLY A 188 7.02 -8.46 9.18
C GLY A 188 6.29 -9.62 8.52
N ALA A 189 6.20 -9.61 7.19
CA ALA A 189 5.62 -10.70 6.42
C ALA A 189 6.37 -12.01 6.64
N SER A 190 7.71 -12.02 6.58
CA SER A 190 8.46 -13.26 6.78
C SER A 190 8.38 -13.81 8.22
N TYR A 191 8.41 -12.94 9.24
CA TYR A 191 8.30 -13.36 10.64
C TYR A 191 6.90 -13.90 10.98
N ASN A 192 5.84 -13.15 10.63
CA ASN A 192 4.46 -13.51 10.97
C ASN A 192 3.96 -14.77 10.26
N ASN A 193 4.67 -15.21 9.21
CA ASN A 193 4.28 -16.35 8.37
C ASN A 193 5.28 -17.51 8.45
N GLY A 194 6.10 -17.57 9.49
CA GLY A 194 6.91 -18.76 9.77
C GLY A 194 8.15 -18.93 8.92
N ILE A 195 8.53 -17.93 8.12
CA ILE A 195 9.67 -18.01 7.20
C ILE A 195 10.97 -17.65 7.92
N LEU A 196 10.98 -16.58 8.71
CA LEU A 196 12.14 -16.13 9.46
C LEU A 196 11.89 -16.13 10.98
N PRO A 197 12.83 -16.61 11.82
CA PRO A 197 12.63 -16.76 13.26
C PRO A 197 12.97 -15.51 14.09
N TYR A 198 13.10 -14.33 13.47
CA TYR A 198 13.56 -13.11 14.15
C TYR A 198 12.72 -11.88 13.81
N LYS A 199 12.54 -11.00 14.80
CA LYS A 199 11.82 -9.71 14.68
C LYS A 199 12.69 -8.55 14.21
N ASN A 200 14.02 -8.73 14.19
CA ASN A 200 14.94 -7.77 13.60
C ASN A 200 15.11 -8.11 12.12
N TYR A 201 14.43 -7.35 11.28
CA TYR A 201 14.29 -7.66 9.86
C TYR A 201 15.59 -7.44 9.10
N ILE A 202 16.11 -8.47 8.41
CA ILE A 202 17.40 -8.39 7.69
C ILE A 202 17.24 -8.50 6.16
N ILE A 203 16.02 -8.40 5.65
CA ILE A 203 15.71 -8.53 4.23
C ILE A 203 15.19 -7.18 3.72
N GLY A 204 15.65 -6.78 2.55
CA GLY A 204 15.19 -5.56 1.88
C GLY A 204 15.50 -5.58 0.39
N GLU A 205 14.97 -4.57 -0.30
CA GLU A 205 15.19 -4.34 -1.71
C GLU A 205 16.36 -3.37 -1.96
N ALA A 206 17.23 -3.72 -2.90
CA ALA A 206 18.27 -2.87 -3.45
C ALA A 206 18.81 -3.45 -4.74
N TYR A 207 19.37 -2.60 -5.61
CA TYR A 207 19.93 -3.01 -6.90
C TYR A 207 21.30 -2.40 -7.16
N THR A 208 22.14 -3.11 -7.91
CA THR A 208 23.37 -2.55 -8.49
C THR A 208 23.03 -1.68 -9.72
N PRO A 209 23.99 -0.89 -10.25
CA PRO A 209 23.78 -0.15 -11.50
C PRO A 209 23.34 -1.04 -12.68
N GLU A 210 23.74 -2.30 -12.69
CA GLU A 210 23.40 -3.31 -13.69
C GLU A 210 22.02 -3.96 -13.47
N GLY A 211 21.27 -3.55 -12.43
CA GLY A 211 19.95 -4.10 -12.11
C GLY A 211 19.96 -5.37 -11.28
N GLU A 212 21.12 -5.80 -10.79
CA GLU A 212 21.25 -7.03 -9.99
C GLU A 212 20.87 -6.80 -8.51
N PRO A 213 20.19 -7.74 -7.84
CA PRO A 213 19.85 -7.60 -6.42
C PRO A 213 21.08 -7.40 -5.53
N ALA A 214 21.06 -6.37 -4.69
CA ALA A 214 22.21 -5.92 -3.92
C ALA A 214 22.06 -6.14 -2.40
N ARG A 215 23.16 -6.48 -1.75
CA ARG A 215 23.30 -6.42 -0.28
C ARG A 215 23.61 -4.98 0.12
N LEU A 216 22.89 -4.46 1.11
CA LEU A 216 23.14 -3.11 1.67
C LEU A 216 23.86 -3.18 3.02
N LEU A 217 24.74 -2.21 3.27
CA LEU A 217 25.53 -2.07 4.49
C LEU A 217 25.34 -0.68 5.10
N SER A 218 25.17 -0.62 6.42
CA SER A 218 25.19 0.66 7.15
C SER A 218 26.57 1.34 7.08
N PRO A 219 26.62 2.69 7.13
CA PRO A 219 27.86 3.46 7.12
C PRO A 219 28.62 3.23 8.44
N GLY A 220 29.68 2.42 8.38
CA GLY A 220 30.51 2.07 9.53
C GLY A 220 31.94 1.81 9.09
N THR A 221 32.87 1.65 10.04
CA THR A 221 34.27 1.30 9.74
C THR A 221 34.65 0.00 10.46
N PRO A 222 34.74 -1.14 9.75
CA PRO A 222 34.41 -1.33 8.33
C PRO A 222 32.90 -1.18 8.03
N PRO A 223 32.48 -0.98 6.77
CA PRO A 223 31.07 -0.88 6.40
C PRO A 223 30.24 -2.06 6.92
N GLY A 224 29.03 -1.77 7.38
CA GLY A 224 28.16 -2.73 8.07
C GLY A 224 28.45 -2.88 9.56
N THR A 225 29.18 -1.92 10.15
CA THR A 225 29.37 -1.82 11.61
C THR A 225 28.43 -0.77 12.17
N VAL A 226 27.66 -1.12 13.21
CA VAL A 226 26.81 -0.19 13.98
C VAL A 226 27.25 -0.21 15.45
N THR A 227 27.24 0.95 16.10
CA THR A 227 27.52 1.08 17.53
C THR A 227 26.38 0.51 18.38
N LEU A 228 26.64 0.24 19.65
CA LEU A 228 25.61 -0.25 20.58
C LEU A 228 24.48 0.78 20.77
N ASP A 229 24.80 2.08 20.71
CA ASP A 229 23.79 3.14 20.81
C ASP A 229 22.88 3.18 19.58
N GLU A 230 23.46 3.14 18.38
CA GLU A 230 22.69 3.06 17.13
C GLU A 230 21.82 1.79 17.09
N GLN A 231 22.37 0.66 17.51
CA GLN A 231 21.61 -0.60 17.59
C GLN A 231 20.44 -0.51 18.58
N ARG A 232 20.61 0.15 19.73
CA ARG A 232 19.53 0.39 20.70
C ARG A 232 18.43 1.28 20.13
N ARG A 233 18.78 2.17 19.21
CA ARG A 233 17.85 3.03 18.45
C ARG A 233 17.25 2.35 17.20
N GLY A 234 17.55 1.06 16.98
CA GLY A 234 16.95 0.25 15.92
C GLY A 234 17.78 0.10 14.65
N ALA A 235 19.01 0.63 14.61
CA ALA A 235 19.87 0.53 13.44
C ALA A 235 20.38 -0.91 13.23
N LEU A 236 20.45 -1.32 11.96
CA LEU A 236 20.87 -2.63 11.52
C LEU A 236 22.21 -2.55 10.77
N PRO A 237 23.08 -3.56 10.89
CA PRO A 237 24.34 -3.57 10.16
C PRO A 237 24.18 -3.84 8.65
N VAL A 238 23.19 -4.65 8.27
CA VAL A 238 23.07 -5.22 6.92
C VAL A 238 21.62 -5.54 6.55
N LEU A 239 21.29 -5.39 5.25
CA LEU A 239 20.14 -6.03 4.60
C LEU A 239 20.61 -6.94 3.47
N TYR A 240 19.92 -8.06 3.31
CA TYR A 240 20.11 -9.02 2.23
C TYR A 240 18.98 -8.91 1.21
N PRO A 241 19.24 -9.23 -0.07
CA PRO A 241 18.20 -9.36 -1.08
C PRO A 241 17.11 -10.35 -0.68
N ILE A 242 15.91 -10.10 -1.19
CA ILE A 242 14.75 -10.95 -0.98
C ILE A 242 14.96 -12.27 -1.76
N PRO A 243 14.81 -13.44 -1.13
CA PRO A 243 14.84 -14.71 -1.85
C PRO A 243 13.62 -14.82 -2.76
N THR A 244 13.78 -15.47 -3.91
CA THR A 244 12.68 -15.72 -4.83
C THR A 244 11.62 -16.63 -4.17
N TRP A 245 10.34 -16.43 -4.51
CA TRP A 245 9.26 -17.19 -3.87
C TRP A 245 9.35 -18.70 -4.15
N GLN A 246 9.92 -19.09 -5.30
CA GLN A 246 10.07 -20.48 -5.76
C GLN A 246 11.00 -21.30 -4.87
N VAL A 247 11.98 -20.66 -4.23
CA VAL A 247 12.97 -21.32 -3.36
C VAL A 247 12.66 -21.13 -1.87
N THR A 248 11.63 -20.34 -1.55
CA THR A 248 11.24 -20.06 -0.17
C THR A 248 10.31 -21.16 0.35
N PRO A 249 10.70 -21.91 1.39
CA PRO A 249 9.82 -22.93 1.97
C PRO A 249 8.60 -22.27 2.65
N PRO A 250 7.40 -22.88 2.55
CA PRO A 250 6.24 -22.40 3.30
C PRO A 250 6.44 -22.61 4.80
N GLY A 251 6.04 -21.64 5.62
CA GLY A 251 6.02 -21.74 7.07
C GLY A 251 4.75 -22.40 7.64
N ASP A 252 3.72 -22.64 6.82
CA ASP A 252 2.41 -23.13 7.26
C ASP A 252 2.46 -24.60 7.71
N ILE A 253 2.21 -24.87 9.00
CA ILE A 253 2.50 -26.17 9.64
C ILE A 253 1.32 -27.19 9.65
N PHE A 254 0.18 -26.87 9.06
CA PHE A 254 -1.08 -27.52 9.44
C PHE A 254 -1.47 -28.83 8.75
N ARG A 255 -0.70 -29.31 7.75
CA ARG A 255 -0.95 -30.62 7.12
C ARG A 255 0.07 -31.70 7.48
N VAL A 256 1.01 -31.43 8.39
CA VAL A 256 1.96 -32.45 8.90
C VAL A 256 1.23 -33.59 9.64
N PHE A 257 0.05 -33.33 10.19
CA PHE A 257 -0.68 -34.26 11.07
C PHE A 257 -1.85 -35.02 10.42
N GLU A 258 -2.12 -34.80 9.13
CA GLU A 258 -3.15 -35.58 8.43
C GLU A 258 -2.71 -37.04 8.30
N ARG A 259 -3.61 -37.99 8.58
CA ARG A 259 -3.28 -39.45 8.60
C ARG A 259 -2.75 -39.98 7.26
N GLY A 260 -2.88 -39.22 6.17
CA GLY A 260 -2.55 -39.63 4.80
C GLY A 260 -3.53 -40.69 4.30
N GLY A 261 -3.89 -40.60 3.03
CA GLY A 261 -4.68 -41.61 2.35
C GLY A 261 -3.90 -42.89 2.08
N ARG A 262 -4.51 -43.80 1.32
CA ARG A 262 -4.03 -45.15 1.05
C ARG A 262 -2.91 -45.19 -0.01
N ASN A 263 -2.81 -44.19 -0.89
CA ASN A 263 -1.91 -44.18 -2.05
C ASN A 263 -0.83 -43.08 -1.93
N ILE A 264 0.26 -43.35 -1.22
CA ILE A 264 1.39 -42.40 -1.13
C ILE A 264 2.14 -42.35 -2.48
N ALA A 265 1.80 -41.38 -3.34
CA ALA A 265 2.48 -41.17 -4.62
C ALA A 265 3.70 -40.24 -4.48
N THR A 266 4.84 -40.60 -5.10
CA THR A 266 6.10 -39.81 -5.08
C THR A 266 6.27 -38.89 -6.29
N GLN A 267 5.33 -38.88 -7.23
CA GLN A 267 5.38 -38.05 -8.44
C GLN A 267 4.57 -36.78 -8.24
N PHE A 268 5.13 -35.64 -8.66
CA PHE A 268 4.44 -34.35 -8.69
C PHE A 268 3.14 -34.45 -9.51
N PRO A 269 2.06 -33.75 -9.15
CA PRO A 269 0.81 -33.83 -9.89
C PRO A 269 1.03 -33.45 -11.36
N GLU A 270 0.76 -34.39 -12.27
CA GLU A 270 0.71 -34.14 -13.70
C GLU A 270 -0.59 -33.40 -14.06
N ILE A 271 -0.48 -32.44 -14.98
CA ILE A 271 -1.58 -31.59 -15.43
C ILE A 271 -2.70 -32.45 -16.03
N GLY A 272 -3.93 -32.34 -15.50
CA GLY A 272 -5.14 -32.81 -16.16
C GLY A 272 -5.44 -34.32 -16.06
N LEU A 273 -4.73 -35.08 -15.21
CA LEU A 273 -5.01 -36.50 -14.99
C LEU A 273 -5.11 -36.81 -13.48
N PRO A 274 -6.32 -36.84 -12.89
CA PRO A 274 -6.51 -37.21 -11.48
C PRO A 274 -6.17 -38.69 -11.19
N SER A 275 -5.79 -39.46 -12.22
CA SER A 275 -5.23 -40.80 -12.08
C SER A 275 -4.33 -41.10 -13.28
N PRO A 276 -3.01 -40.83 -13.22
CA PRO A 276 -2.09 -41.17 -14.31
C PRO A 276 -2.01 -42.69 -14.58
N THR A 277 -2.67 -43.52 -13.74
CA THR A 277 -2.67 -44.99 -13.83
C THR A 277 -4.03 -45.60 -14.19
N GLY A 278 -5.12 -44.82 -14.21
CA GLY A 278 -6.47 -45.32 -14.58
C GLY A 278 -7.09 -46.34 -13.62
N GLN A 279 -6.60 -46.48 -12.39
CA GLN A 279 -7.07 -47.47 -11.41
C GLN A 279 -8.05 -46.85 -10.39
N ILE A 280 -9.33 -47.22 -10.46
CA ILE A 280 -10.40 -46.81 -9.51
C ILE A 280 -10.07 -47.13 -8.04
N GLN A 281 -9.24 -48.15 -7.79
CA GLN A 281 -8.80 -48.55 -6.45
C GLN A 281 -7.79 -47.57 -5.82
N ARG A 282 -7.34 -46.56 -6.58
CA ARG A 282 -6.41 -45.51 -6.16
C ARG A 282 -7.05 -44.11 -6.12
N LEU A 283 -8.38 -44.05 -6.01
CA LEU A 283 -9.07 -42.79 -5.75
C LEU A 283 -8.74 -42.32 -4.34
N GLU A 284 -8.49 -41.02 -4.20
CA GLU A 284 -8.25 -40.37 -2.93
C GLU A 284 -9.48 -40.54 -2.02
N GLU A 285 -9.27 -40.96 -0.76
CA GLU A 285 -10.37 -41.08 0.20
C GLU A 285 -10.89 -39.67 0.54
N PRO A 286 -12.19 -39.37 0.42
CA PRO A 286 -12.75 -38.08 0.80
C PRO A 286 -12.37 -37.71 2.24
N GLY A 287 -11.75 -36.53 2.42
CA GLY A 287 -11.27 -36.06 3.74
C GLY A 287 -9.98 -36.72 4.24
N ARG A 288 -9.32 -37.56 3.42
CA ARG A 288 -8.03 -38.20 3.73
C ARG A 288 -7.10 -38.13 2.52
N PRO A 289 -6.44 -36.98 2.30
CA PRO A 289 -5.63 -36.82 1.11
C PRO A 289 -4.47 -37.80 1.08
N ASP A 290 -4.30 -38.46 -0.07
CA ASP A 290 -3.20 -39.38 -0.38
C ASP A 290 -1.85 -38.62 -0.35
N PHE A 291 -1.91 -37.32 -0.65
CA PHE A 291 -0.80 -36.38 -0.56
C PHE A 291 -0.69 -35.75 0.83
N ARG A 292 0.35 -36.14 1.58
CA ARG A 292 0.78 -35.43 2.81
C ARG A 292 1.56 -34.17 2.46
N GLN A 293 1.74 -33.30 3.45
CA GLN A 293 2.52 -32.06 3.33
C GLN A 293 4.03 -32.24 3.02
N SER A 294 4.59 -33.44 2.73
CA SER A 294 5.98 -33.61 2.22
C SER A 294 6.41 -35.05 1.86
N SER A 295 7.05 -35.21 0.69
CA SER A 295 8.26 -36.03 0.48
C SER A 295 9.46 -35.05 0.51
N ARG A 296 10.42 -35.16 1.44
CA ARG A 296 11.48 -34.14 1.61
C ARG A 296 12.40 -34.06 0.37
N GLY A 297 12.57 -32.88 -0.23
CA GLY A 297 13.55 -32.55 -1.29
C GLY A 297 13.32 -31.17 -1.94
N PRO A 298 14.30 -30.60 -2.67
CA PRO A 298 14.12 -29.37 -3.45
C PRO A 298 13.16 -29.60 -4.64
N GLY A 299 12.17 -28.70 -4.81
CA GLY A 299 11.08 -28.83 -5.78
C GLY A 299 9.74 -29.15 -5.09
N THR A 300 9.11 -28.16 -4.45
CA THR A 300 8.02 -28.37 -3.48
C THR A 300 6.64 -28.69 -4.08
N GLY A 301 6.51 -28.88 -5.39
CA GLY A 301 5.24 -29.26 -6.02
C GLY A 301 4.11 -28.24 -5.81
N LEU A 302 4.41 -26.95 -6.01
CA LEU A 302 3.50 -25.79 -5.83
C LEU A 302 3.22 -25.40 -4.37
N ARG A 303 4.03 -25.85 -3.40
CA ARG A 303 3.97 -25.26 -2.07
C ARG A 303 4.75 -23.96 -2.04
N ILE A 304 4.04 -22.91 -1.70
CA ILE A 304 4.53 -21.55 -1.74
C ILE A 304 4.22 -20.85 -0.43
N ALA A 305 5.08 -19.93 -0.01
CA ALA A 305 4.71 -18.98 1.02
C ALA A 305 3.89 -17.85 0.37
N VAL A 306 2.56 -17.87 0.52
CA VAL A 306 1.64 -16.89 -0.10
C VAL A 306 2.00 -15.42 0.15
N PRO A 307 2.42 -15.03 1.37
CA PRO A 307 2.85 -13.64 1.61
C PRO A 307 4.11 -13.28 0.80
N VAL A 308 5.03 -14.23 0.61
CA VAL A 308 6.23 -14.03 -0.22
C VAL A 308 5.86 -14.02 -1.70
N LEU A 309 4.91 -14.85 -2.14
CA LEU A 309 4.37 -14.76 -3.50
C LEU A 309 3.80 -13.35 -3.77
N ASN A 310 2.99 -12.83 -2.85
CA ASN A 310 2.43 -11.48 -2.96
C ASN A 310 3.52 -10.42 -3.10
N ILE A 311 4.56 -10.46 -2.27
CA ILE A 311 5.74 -9.59 -2.39
C ILE A 311 6.35 -9.59 -3.80
N HIS A 312 6.34 -10.74 -4.48
CA HIS A 312 6.98 -10.89 -5.79
C HIS A 312 6.06 -10.62 -6.97
N LYS A 313 4.74 -10.67 -6.81
CA LYS A 313 3.78 -10.71 -7.94
C LYS A 313 2.53 -9.86 -7.77
N THR A 314 2.29 -9.33 -6.58
CA THR A 314 1.19 -8.41 -6.37
C THR A 314 1.70 -7.05 -6.05
N ARG A 315 0.85 -6.08 -6.37
CA ARG A 315 1.11 -4.68 -6.15
C ARG A 315 0.91 -4.28 -4.68
N LEU A 316 1.05 -5.18 -3.70
CA LEU A 316 0.63 -4.88 -2.33
C LEU A 316 1.41 -3.72 -1.69
N ASN A 317 2.68 -3.54 -2.04
CA ASN A 317 3.55 -2.45 -1.57
C ASN A 317 4.55 -1.99 -2.65
N ASP A 318 4.22 -2.29 -3.89
CA ASP A 318 5.13 -2.20 -5.02
C ASP A 318 4.57 -1.18 -6.01
N PRO A 319 5.42 -0.39 -6.67
CA PRO A 319 6.89 -0.45 -6.57
C PRO A 319 7.47 0.42 -5.43
N TYR A 320 8.65 0.09 -4.90
CA TYR A 320 9.40 1.02 -4.00
C TYR A 320 10.18 2.04 -4.84
N THR A 321 10.94 2.95 -4.20
CA THR A 321 11.64 4.02 -4.94
C THR A 321 12.74 3.53 -5.88
N TRP A 322 13.11 2.25 -5.90
CA TRP A 322 13.96 1.70 -6.96
C TRP A 322 13.27 1.59 -8.33
N PHE A 323 11.95 1.72 -8.38
CA PHE A 323 11.13 1.54 -9.57
C PHE A 323 10.14 2.69 -9.73
N MET A 324 9.63 2.90 -10.95
CA MET A 324 8.63 3.94 -11.21
C MET A 324 7.32 3.58 -10.51
N GLY A 325 6.39 4.53 -10.38
CA GLY A 325 5.01 4.19 -10.06
C GLY A 325 4.42 3.31 -11.16
N THR A 326 3.27 2.67 -10.91
CA THR A 326 2.60 1.91 -11.97
C THR A 326 1.98 2.80 -13.03
N ASN A 327 1.68 4.07 -12.71
CA ASN A 327 1.19 5.09 -13.65
C ASN A 327 -0.09 4.67 -14.42
N ASP A 328 -0.88 3.75 -13.87
CA ASP A 328 -2.02 3.08 -14.53
C ASP A 328 -3.39 3.42 -13.91
N GLN A 329 -3.41 4.25 -12.86
CA GLN A 329 -4.62 4.60 -12.11
C GLN A 329 -4.65 6.10 -11.75
N PRO A 330 -5.85 6.69 -11.53
CA PRO A 330 -5.97 8.07 -11.07
C PRO A 330 -5.34 8.26 -9.69
N GLY A 331 -4.46 9.25 -9.57
CA GLY A 331 -3.69 9.50 -8.34
C GLY A 331 -2.49 8.59 -8.13
N ASP A 332 -2.03 7.92 -9.19
CA ASP A 332 -1.02 6.87 -9.10
C ASP A 332 0.25 7.10 -9.94
N TYR A 333 0.62 8.37 -10.11
CA TYR A 333 1.71 8.76 -11.00
C TYR A 333 2.96 9.22 -10.25
N ARG A 334 4.10 8.61 -10.59
CA ARG A 334 5.44 9.05 -10.16
C ARG A 334 6.55 8.36 -10.95
N SER A 335 7.75 8.93 -10.90
CA SER A 335 8.97 8.27 -11.38
C SER A 335 9.67 7.47 -10.25
N SER A 336 10.93 7.09 -10.46
CA SER A 336 11.79 6.34 -9.52
C SER A 336 12.89 7.22 -8.88
N GLY A 337 13.56 6.70 -7.86
CA GLY A 337 14.68 7.32 -7.17
C GLY A 337 14.32 8.68 -6.56
N CYS A 338 15.19 9.68 -6.70
CA CYS A 338 14.94 11.02 -6.17
C CYS A 338 13.77 11.74 -6.87
N THR A 339 13.51 11.44 -8.14
CA THR A 339 12.42 12.07 -8.92
C THR A 339 11.05 11.53 -8.55
N SER A 340 10.96 10.41 -7.82
CA SER A 340 9.69 9.90 -7.29
C SER A 340 8.95 10.91 -6.42
N CYS A 341 9.69 11.80 -5.75
CA CYS A 341 9.15 12.84 -4.88
C CYS A 341 9.47 14.25 -5.41
N HIS A 342 10.66 14.46 -5.97
CA HIS A 342 11.12 15.80 -6.37
C HIS A 342 10.61 16.25 -7.75
N VAL A 343 9.96 15.38 -8.52
CA VAL A 343 9.24 15.75 -9.75
C VAL A 343 7.77 15.44 -9.51
N VAL A 344 6.94 16.48 -9.42
CA VAL A 344 5.55 16.37 -8.94
C VAL A 344 4.60 16.03 -10.08
N TYR A 345 3.69 15.09 -9.83
CA TYR A 345 2.64 14.66 -10.75
C TYR A 345 1.26 15.14 -10.28
N ALA A 346 0.34 15.26 -11.23
CA ALA A 346 -1.06 15.56 -10.94
C ALA A 346 -1.74 14.29 -10.42
N ASN A 347 -1.95 14.22 -9.09
CA ASN A 347 -2.45 13.02 -8.41
C ASN A 347 -3.76 13.21 -7.62
N ASP A 348 -4.20 14.44 -7.35
CA ASP A 348 -5.38 14.67 -6.50
C ASP A 348 -5.89 16.11 -6.63
N ARG A 349 -7.21 16.27 -6.83
CA ARG A 349 -7.92 17.55 -6.99
C ARG A 349 -8.29 18.22 -5.65
N GLU A 350 -8.16 17.54 -4.52
CA GLU A 350 -8.52 18.09 -3.20
C GLU A 350 -7.40 19.03 -2.66
N PRO A 351 -7.68 20.35 -2.48
CA PRO A 351 -6.69 21.31 -1.99
C PRO A 351 -6.09 20.97 -0.62
N ARG A 352 -6.81 20.29 0.28
CA ARG A 352 -6.23 19.86 1.56
C ARG A 352 -5.13 18.81 1.39
N HIS A 353 -5.11 18.08 0.27
CA HIS A 353 -4.13 17.03 -0.03
C HIS A 353 -3.00 17.51 -0.97
N SER A 354 -3.32 18.46 -1.87
CA SER A 354 -2.43 18.90 -2.95
C SER A 354 -2.04 20.39 -2.90
N LEU A 355 -2.70 21.21 -2.07
CA LEU A 355 -2.57 22.67 -2.04
C LEU A 355 -2.60 23.26 -3.46
N GLY A 356 -1.63 24.11 -3.82
CA GLY A 356 -1.55 24.73 -5.15
C GLY A 356 -1.43 23.76 -6.32
N TYR A 357 -1.12 22.47 -6.09
CA TYR A 357 -1.06 21.47 -7.16
C TYR A 357 -2.43 20.90 -7.55
N SER A 358 -3.48 21.11 -6.74
CA SER A 358 -4.82 20.57 -6.99
C SER A 358 -5.43 21.00 -8.33
N GLN A 359 -5.03 22.18 -8.81
CA GLN A 359 -5.50 22.73 -10.08
C GLN A 359 -5.07 21.90 -11.32
N PHE A 360 -4.09 21.02 -11.19
CA PHE A 360 -3.56 20.22 -12.30
C PHE A 360 -4.27 18.87 -12.46
N GLY A 361 -5.21 18.52 -11.57
CA GLY A 361 -5.97 17.28 -11.68
C GLY A 361 -5.33 16.08 -10.99
N ARG A 362 -5.68 14.88 -11.45
CA ARG A 362 -5.27 13.58 -10.87
C ARG A 362 -4.85 12.53 -11.90
N ASP A 363 -4.80 12.90 -13.18
CA ASP A 363 -4.64 11.98 -14.29
C ASP A 363 -3.21 11.96 -14.86
N GLY A 364 -2.22 12.46 -14.10
CA GLY A 364 -0.82 12.46 -14.56
C GLY A 364 -0.61 13.22 -15.87
N GLN A 365 -1.44 14.21 -16.15
CA GLN A 365 -1.32 15.09 -17.32
C GLN A 365 -0.33 16.23 -17.02
N THR A 366 0.35 16.69 -18.06
CA THR A 366 1.38 17.72 -17.92
C THR A 366 0.85 19.14 -18.10
N ALA A 367 1.48 20.08 -17.42
CA ALA A 367 1.36 21.53 -17.63
C ALA A 367 2.69 22.14 -18.09
N THR A 368 3.56 21.34 -18.71
CA THR A 368 4.87 21.78 -19.21
C THR A 368 4.77 22.79 -20.34
N ALA A 369 5.75 23.69 -20.38
CA ALA A 369 6.00 24.58 -21.51
C ALA A 369 6.60 23.85 -22.71
N ASP A 370 7.20 22.67 -22.51
CA ASP A 370 7.83 21.89 -23.57
C ASP A 370 6.80 21.54 -24.64
N PRO A 371 6.97 22.02 -25.87
CA PRO A 371 5.95 21.85 -26.86
C PRO A 371 5.90 20.40 -27.36
N THR A 372 6.93 19.58 -27.13
CA THR A 372 7.05 18.19 -27.64
C THR A 372 6.21 17.17 -26.88
N ILE A 373 5.69 17.55 -25.70
CA ILE A 373 4.92 16.68 -24.83
C ILE A 373 3.42 16.90 -25.05
N ASN A 374 2.66 15.80 -25.16
CA ASN A 374 1.21 15.86 -25.27
C ASN A 374 0.59 16.20 -23.91
N ARG A 375 -0.22 17.26 -23.86
CA ARG A 375 -0.87 17.73 -22.63
C ARG A 375 -2.11 16.91 -22.24
N GLU A 376 -2.65 16.14 -23.17
CA GLU A 376 -3.83 15.30 -22.96
C GLU A 376 -3.46 13.87 -22.56
N GLU A 377 -2.18 13.49 -22.71
CA GLU A 377 -1.65 12.15 -22.39
C GLU A 377 -1.20 12.07 -20.93
N SER A 378 -1.65 11.03 -20.24
CA SER A 378 -1.24 10.67 -18.87
C SER A 378 0.22 10.19 -18.82
N GLY A 379 0.75 9.95 -17.61
CA GLY A 379 2.11 9.44 -17.44
C GLY A 379 3.21 10.51 -17.50
N HIS A 380 2.86 11.78 -17.39
CA HIS A 380 3.79 12.91 -17.43
C HIS A 380 3.78 13.72 -16.12
N PRO A 381 4.93 14.25 -15.69
CA PRO A 381 4.96 15.17 -14.56
C PRO A 381 4.29 16.50 -14.92
N ILE A 382 3.84 17.24 -13.90
CA ILE A 382 3.21 18.55 -14.11
C ILE A 382 4.17 19.49 -14.84
N ARG A 383 5.45 19.48 -14.47
CA ARG A 383 6.53 20.23 -15.13
C ARG A 383 7.84 19.46 -15.08
N HIS A 384 8.73 19.75 -16.02
CA HIS A 384 10.11 19.30 -16.01
C HIS A 384 10.96 20.20 -15.10
N ALA A 385 10.72 20.11 -13.78
CA ALA A 385 11.43 20.89 -12.78
C ALA A 385 11.46 20.15 -11.42
N PHE A 386 12.52 20.37 -10.64
CA PHE A 386 12.63 19.86 -9.28
C PHE A 386 11.89 20.75 -8.28
N SER A 387 11.17 20.12 -7.36
CA SER A 387 10.46 20.80 -6.28
C SER A 387 10.90 20.31 -4.90
N ARG A 388 10.97 21.24 -3.94
CA ARG A 388 10.98 20.93 -2.50
C ARG A 388 9.59 21.08 -1.88
N ALA A 389 8.66 21.70 -2.60
CA ALA A 389 7.26 21.83 -2.23
C ALA A 389 6.54 20.55 -2.66
N ILE A 390 6.64 19.49 -1.85
CA ILE A 390 6.09 18.17 -2.15
C ILE A 390 4.71 18.04 -1.47
N PRO A 391 3.60 17.91 -2.21
CA PRO A 391 2.28 17.76 -1.62
C PRO A 391 2.09 16.36 -1.03
N THR A 392 1.15 16.22 -0.10
CA THR A 392 0.80 14.92 0.50
C THR A 392 0.31 13.94 -0.55
N SER A 393 -0.40 14.40 -1.59
CA SER A 393 -0.83 13.56 -2.72
C SER A 393 0.31 12.84 -3.43
N GLN A 394 1.53 13.40 -3.46
CA GLN A 394 2.72 12.71 -3.99
C GLN A 394 3.17 11.57 -3.08
N CYS A 395 3.09 11.76 -1.76
CA CYS A 395 3.39 10.71 -0.77
C CYS A 395 2.36 9.59 -0.77
N MET A 396 1.09 9.92 -1.02
CA MET A 396 0.00 8.95 -0.98
C MET A 396 0.14 7.85 -2.03
N ASN A 397 0.84 8.08 -3.14
CA ASN A 397 1.18 7.06 -4.14
C ASN A 397 1.74 5.77 -3.51
N CYS A 398 2.54 5.91 -2.44
CA CYS A 398 3.16 4.79 -1.72
C CYS A 398 2.64 4.61 -0.29
N HIS A 399 1.76 5.46 0.24
CA HIS A 399 1.35 5.42 1.66
C HIS A 399 -0.12 5.07 1.88
N MET A 400 -0.81 4.58 0.85
CA MET A 400 -2.24 4.27 0.90
C MET A 400 -2.62 2.80 1.19
N HIS A 401 -1.66 1.89 1.27
CA HIS A 401 -1.89 0.46 1.52
C HIS A 401 -1.58 0.02 2.97
N GLN A 402 -2.25 -1.05 3.38
CA GLN A 402 -2.32 -1.50 4.79
C GLN A 402 -0.97 -1.92 5.42
N PRO A 403 -0.09 -2.68 4.74
CA PRO A 403 1.12 -3.17 5.40
C PRO A 403 2.22 -2.10 5.55
N ASN A 404 2.22 -1.03 4.75
CA ASN A 404 3.13 0.13 4.94
C ASN A 404 2.40 1.30 5.64
N MET A 405 1.95 1.06 6.87
CA MET A 405 1.38 2.06 7.78
C MET A 405 -0.02 2.59 7.46
N PHE A 406 -0.53 2.54 6.22
CA PHE A 406 -1.87 3.05 5.83
C PHE A 406 -2.14 4.47 6.33
N LEU A 407 -1.57 5.47 5.65
CA LEU A 407 -1.68 6.88 6.07
C LEU A 407 -2.89 7.62 5.49
N ASN A 408 -3.83 6.93 4.83
CA ASN A 408 -5.12 7.53 4.44
C ASN A 408 -5.84 8.14 5.65
N SER A 409 -5.57 7.64 6.86
CA SER A 409 -6.09 8.18 8.11
C SER A 409 -5.69 9.65 8.34
N TYR A 410 -4.51 10.09 7.88
CA TYR A 410 -4.11 11.51 7.91
C TYR A 410 -5.10 12.40 7.16
N LEU A 411 -5.59 11.90 6.02
CA LEU A 411 -6.59 12.56 5.19
C LEU A 411 -8.03 12.26 5.65
N GLY A 412 -8.22 11.48 6.71
CA GLY A 412 -9.54 11.10 7.23
C GLY A 412 -10.26 10.06 6.37
N TYR A 413 -9.51 9.19 5.67
CA TYR A 413 -10.06 8.14 4.82
C TYR A 413 -9.65 6.73 5.30
N THR A 414 -10.51 5.75 5.03
CA THR A 414 -10.23 4.32 5.21
C THR A 414 -10.70 3.54 3.98
N MET A 415 -10.37 2.25 3.89
CA MET A 415 -10.86 1.40 2.80
C MET A 415 -12.38 1.34 2.79
N TRP A 416 -12.95 1.37 1.59
CA TRP A 416 -14.37 1.13 1.41
C TRP A 416 -14.74 -0.29 1.85
N ASP A 417 -15.92 -0.43 2.45
CA ASP A 417 -16.40 -1.66 3.10
C ASP A 417 -17.20 -2.57 2.16
N TYR A 418 -17.30 -2.21 0.87
CA TYR A 418 -18.12 -2.84 -0.16
C TYR A 418 -19.64 -2.68 -0.01
N GLU A 419 -20.10 -2.07 1.09
CA GLU A 419 -21.50 -2.05 1.48
C GLU A 419 -22.11 -0.64 1.48
N SER A 420 -21.39 0.35 2.02
CA SER A 420 -21.85 1.73 2.10
C SER A 420 -22.09 2.27 0.69
N ASP A 421 -23.33 2.67 0.39
CA ASP A 421 -23.78 3.06 -0.96
C ASP A 421 -23.51 2.00 -2.06
N ALA A 422 -23.55 0.70 -1.72
CA ALA A 422 -23.41 -0.42 -2.67
C ALA A 422 -24.20 -0.28 -3.99
N PRO A 423 -25.45 0.24 -4.04
CA PRO A 423 -26.22 0.33 -5.28
C PRO A 423 -25.54 1.12 -6.42
N THR A 424 -24.65 2.08 -6.11
CA THR A 424 -23.95 2.86 -7.14
C THR A 424 -22.61 2.24 -7.55
N MET A 425 -22.03 1.40 -6.69
CA MET A 425 -20.70 0.82 -6.88
C MET A 425 -20.74 -0.57 -7.53
N TRP A 426 -21.87 -1.28 -7.41
CA TRP A 426 -22.10 -2.58 -8.03
C TRP A 426 -22.99 -2.46 -9.27
N PRO A 427 -22.80 -3.33 -10.28
CA PRO A 427 -23.68 -3.36 -11.45
C PRO A 427 -25.08 -3.86 -11.09
N GLU A 428 -26.12 -3.32 -11.74
CA GLU A 428 -27.51 -3.76 -11.51
C GLU A 428 -27.76 -5.24 -11.85
N ARG A 429 -26.94 -5.80 -12.76
CA ARG A 429 -26.97 -7.21 -13.16
C ARG A 429 -25.65 -7.87 -12.77
N GLN A 430 -25.72 -9.11 -12.31
CA GLN A 430 -24.53 -9.86 -11.94
C GLN A 430 -23.58 -10.01 -13.13
N ARG A 431 -22.30 -9.71 -12.91
CA ARG A 431 -21.24 -9.97 -13.89
C ARG A 431 -20.69 -11.38 -13.69
N TYR A 432 -20.44 -12.06 -14.81
CA TYR A 432 -19.82 -13.39 -14.85
C TYR A 432 -18.53 -13.30 -15.68
N PRO A 433 -17.48 -12.63 -15.17
CA PRO A 433 -16.29 -12.35 -15.96
C PRO A 433 -15.52 -13.63 -16.29
N THR A 434 -14.99 -13.69 -17.51
CA THR A 434 -14.06 -14.72 -17.97
C THR A 434 -12.72 -14.63 -17.22
N ALA A 435 -11.92 -15.70 -17.26
CA ALA A 435 -10.59 -15.68 -16.66
C ALA A 435 -9.67 -14.59 -17.25
N GLU A 436 -9.85 -14.26 -18.53
CA GLU A 436 -9.12 -13.18 -19.22
C GLU A 436 -9.51 -11.81 -18.69
N GLU A 437 -10.82 -11.50 -18.61
CA GLU A 437 -11.33 -10.25 -18.04
C GLU A 437 -10.94 -10.09 -16.57
N ILE A 438 -11.00 -11.18 -15.78
CA ILE A 438 -10.52 -11.19 -14.40
C ILE A 438 -9.04 -10.83 -14.37
N ARG A 439 -8.21 -11.40 -15.24
CA ARG A 439 -6.77 -11.12 -15.25
C ARG A 439 -6.47 -9.68 -15.65
N GLU A 440 -7.13 -9.16 -16.68
CA GLU A 440 -6.98 -7.78 -17.15
C GLU A 440 -7.23 -6.76 -16.01
N VAL A 441 -8.29 -6.97 -15.23
CA VAL A 441 -8.57 -6.12 -14.06
C VAL A 441 -7.53 -6.32 -12.96
N LEU A 442 -7.15 -7.57 -12.68
CA LEU A 442 -6.26 -7.90 -11.57
C LEU A 442 -4.78 -7.52 -11.79
N ASP A 443 -4.38 -7.27 -13.03
CA ASP A 443 -3.05 -6.73 -13.34
C ASP A 443 -2.90 -5.27 -12.87
N ARG A 444 -3.99 -4.49 -12.85
CA ARG A 444 -3.99 -3.08 -12.40
C ARG A 444 -4.57 -2.88 -10.99
N ASN A 445 -5.44 -3.79 -10.53
CA ASN A 445 -6.05 -3.76 -9.21
C ASN A 445 -5.99 -5.14 -8.54
N PRO A 446 -5.17 -5.35 -7.50
CA PRO A 446 -4.99 -6.68 -6.89
C PRO A 446 -6.20 -7.20 -6.10
N GLU A 447 -7.29 -6.45 -6.04
CA GLU A 447 -8.53 -6.76 -5.32
C GLU A 447 -9.42 -7.75 -6.08
N GLY A 448 -9.69 -8.91 -5.48
CA GLY A 448 -10.52 -9.96 -6.06
C GLY A 448 -11.99 -9.59 -6.30
N ALA A 449 -12.49 -8.57 -5.60
CA ALA A 449 -13.84 -8.01 -5.80
C ALA A 449 -13.93 -7.13 -7.05
N ALA A 450 -12.82 -6.52 -7.49
CA ALA A 450 -12.81 -5.52 -8.55
C ALA A 450 -13.39 -6.00 -9.89
N PRO A 451 -13.10 -7.22 -10.39
CA PRO A 451 -13.67 -7.70 -11.66
C PRO A 451 -15.21 -7.72 -11.73
N ARG A 452 -15.88 -7.75 -10.56
CA ARG A 452 -17.35 -7.75 -10.46
C ARG A 452 -17.94 -6.36 -10.22
N GLY A 453 -17.13 -5.43 -9.72
CA GLY A 453 -17.53 -4.06 -9.38
C GLY A 453 -17.53 -3.11 -10.57
N ASN A 454 -18.21 -1.96 -10.43
CA ASN A 454 -18.18 -0.92 -11.47
C ASN A 454 -16.77 -0.33 -11.65
N TRP A 455 -15.92 -0.37 -10.62
CA TRP A 455 -14.52 0.09 -10.68
C TRP A 455 -13.55 -0.86 -11.42
N ALA A 456 -14.07 -1.98 -11.98
CA ALA A 456 -13.41 -2.69 -13.07
C ALA A 456 -13.20 -1.79 -14.30
N ASP A 457 -13.99 -0.73 -14.44
CA ASP A 457 -13.84 0.29 -15.48
C ASP A 457 -13.03 1.49 -14.96
N LEU A 458 -12.05 1.93 -15.74
CA LEU A 458 -11.16 3.04 -15.36
C LEU A 458 -11.88 4.39 -15.36
N ASP A 459 -12.85 4.61 -16.25
CA ASP A 459 -13.61 5.85 -16.30
C ASP A 459 -14.57 5.97 -15.12
N PHE A 460 -15.19 4.85 -14.72
CA PHE A 460 -15.93 4.79 -13.48
C PHE A 460 -15.02 5.08 -12.29
N LEU A 461 -13.86 4.42 -12.19
CA LEU A 461 -12.92 4.63 -11.08
C LEU A 461 -12.47 6.09 -10.99
N ARG A 462 -12.21 6.75 -12.12
CA ARG A 462 -12.01 8.20 -12.17
C ARG A 462 -13.22 8.91 -11.55
N ALA A 463 -14.43 8.64 -11.99
CA ALA A 463 -15.61 9.38 -11.58
C ALA A 463 -16.13 9.10 -10.14
N VAL A 464 -15.54 8.18 -9.36
CA VAL A 464 -16.09 7.77 -8.05
C VAL A 464 -16.33 8.95 -7.08
N ASN A 465 -15.40 9.90 -6.97
CA ASN A 465 -15.60 11.10 -6.15
C ASN A 465 -16.78 11.97 -6.62
N ASP A 466 -17.05 11.99 -7.93
CA ASP A 466 -18.11 12.80 -8.53
C ASP A 466 -19.51 12.22 -8.21
N LEU A 467 -19.58 10.99 -7.68
CA LEU A 467 -20.81 10.40 -7.15
C LEU A 467 -21.25 11.02 -5.83
N ASN A 468 -20.31 11.57 -5.04
CA ASN A 468 -20.52 12.05 -3.67
C ASN A 468 -21.76 12.91 -3.43
N PRO A 469 -22.17 13.83 -4.33
CA PRO A 469 -23.40 14.61 -4.15
C PRO A 469 -24.69 13.78 -4.10
N THR A 470 -24.65 12.54 -4.59
CA THR A 470 -25.81 11.63 -4.67
C THR A 470 -25.79 10.52 -3.63
N LEU A 471 -24.67 10.36 -2.92
CA LEU A 471 -24.47 9.28 -1.95
C LEU A 471 -25.13 9.60 -0.61
N ARG A 472 -25.68 8.55 0.02
CA ARG A 472 -26.44 8.69 1.26
C ARG A 472 -25.56 8.45 2.48
N ASP A 473 -24.74 7.42 2.47
CA ASP A 473 -24.12 6.88 3.68
C ASP A 473 -22.62 7.17 3.77
N THR A 474 -21.98 7.46 2.63
CA THR A 474 -20.53 7.69 2.56
C THR A 474 -20.11 8.84 1.63
N GLN A 475 -18.81 9.16 1.66
CA GLN A 475 -18.13 10.10 0.76
C GLN A 475 -16.79 9.49 0.36
N PHE A 476 -16.50 9.40 -0.94
CA PHE A 476 -15.27 8.81 -1.47
C PHE A 476 -14.15 9.84 -1.67
N ALA A 477 -12.90 9.37 -1.57
CA ALA A 477 -11.71 10.12 -1.94
C ALA A 477 -11.65 10.41 -3.45
N ASP A 478 -10.80 11.35 -3.86
CA ASP A 478 -10.55 11.70 -5.27
C ASP A 478 -9.50 10.81 -5.95
N TYR A 479 -8.55 10.30 -5.16
CA TYR A 479 -7.45 9.45 -5.60
C TYR A 479 -7.77 7.97 -5.41
N HIS A 480 -7.26 7.14 -6.33
CA HIS A 480 -7.59 5.71 -6.43
C HIS A 480 -6.37 4.85 -6.77
N GLY A 481 -5.22 5.15 -6.17
CA GLY A 481 -4.04 4.32 -6.36
C GLY A 481 -4.31 2.86 -5.98
N HIS A 482 -3.64 1.93 -6.67
CA HIS A 482 -3.95 0.48 -6.66
C HIS A 482 -5.32 0.10 -7.23
N GLY A 483 -6.10 1.06 -7.74
CA GLY A 483 -7.47 0.82 -8.18
C GLY A 483 -8.48 0.72 -7.04
N TRP A 484 -8.06 1.00 -5.80
CA TRP A 484 -8.90 0.87 -4.61
C TRP A 484 -9.80 2.08 -4.36
N ASN A 485 -10.87 1.85 -3.61
CA ASN A 485 -11.82 2.88 -3.20
C ASN A 485 -11.68 3.17 -1.72
N PHE A 486 -11.66 4.46 -1.37
CA PHE A 486 -11.50 4.93 0.01
C PHE A 486 -12.66 5.80 0.44
N ARG A 487 -13.22 5.52 1.62
CA ARG A 487 -14.35 6.24 2.22
C ARG A 487 -13.90 7.16 3.34
N GLY A 488 -14.54 8.32 3.46
CA GLY A 488 -14.32 9.28 4.54
C GLY A 488 -14.81 8.75 5.88
N VAL A 489 -14.07 9.03 6.95
CA VAL A 489 -14.44 8.71 8.33
C VAL A 489 -15.04 9.97 8.97
N PHE A 490 -16.22 9.85 9.56
CA PHE A 490 -16.96 10.98 10.12
C PHE A 490 -17.26 10.75 11.60
N LYS A 491 -17.36 11.84 12.37
CA LYS A 491 -17.66 11.80 13.80
C LYS A 491 -19.02 11.13 14.05
N ARG A 492 -19.04 10.15 14.94
CA ARG A 492 -20.24 9.41 15.34
C ARG A 492 -20.32 9.21 16.85
N ASP A 493 -21.53 9.04 17.36
CA ASP A 493 -21.75 8.53 18.70
C ASP A 493 -21.61 6.98 18.74
N ARG A 494 -21.79 6.39 19.93
CA ARG A 494 -21.69 4.94 20.14
C ARG A 494 -22.83 4.14 19.48
N GLU A 495 -23.93 4.78 19.11
CA GLU A 495 -25.04 4.16 18.37
C GLU A 495 -24.84 4.24 16.85
N GLY A 496 -23.82 4.98 16.40
CA GLY A 496 -23.49 5.17 14.99
C GLY A 496 -24.18 6.39 14.38
N ASN A 497 -24.84 7.25 15.15
CA ASN A 497 -25.42 8.48 14.63
C ASN A 497 -24.31 9.46 14.26
N LEU A 498 -24.46 10.15 13.12
CA LEU A 498 -23.52 11.19 12.70
C LEU A 498 -23.64 12.41 13.61
N LEU A 499 -22.49 13.01 13.94
CA LEU A 499 -22.42 14.16 14.84
C LEU A 499 -21.83 15.39 14.17
N ASP A 500 -22.29 16.55 14.60
CA ASP A 500 -21.68 17.84 14.27
C ASP A 500 -20.51 18.19 15.21
N ALA A 501 -19.95 19.39 15.02
CA ALA A 501 -18.83 19.90 15.83
C ALA A 501 -19.18 19.98 17.33
N ASP A 502 -20.41 20.35 17.67
CA ASP A 502 -20.90 20.50 19.03
C ASP A 502 -21.32 19.15 19.67
N GLY A 503 -21.35 18.07 18.86
CA GLY A 503 -21.73 16.73 19.30
C GLY A 503 -23.23 16.47 19.24
N ALA A 504 -24.00 17.32 18.55
CA ALA A 504 -25.41 17.06 18.30
C ALA A 504 -25.58 16.10 17.10
N ILE A 505 -26.66 15.31 17.14
CA ILE A 505 -27.00 14.36 16.08
C ILE A 505 -27.39 15.13 14.81
N VAL A 506 -26.74 14.80 13.69
CA VAL A 506 -27.09 15.29 12.36
C VAL A 506 -28.09 14.32 11.74
N SER A 507 -29.23 14.84 11.29
CA SER A 507 -30.27 14.02 10.65
C SER A 507 -29.74 13.34 9.39
N PRO A 508 -30.08 12.05 9.14
CA PRO A 508 -29.79 11.39 7.87
C PRO A 508 -30.45 12.04 6.64
N ASP A 509 -31.46 12.89 6.84
CA ASP A 509 -32.15 13.60 5.76
C ASP A 509 -31.71 15.07 5.65
N ASP A 510 -30.67 15.47 6.39
CA ASP A 510 -30.12 16.84 6.33
C ASP A 510 -29.41 17.07 4.99
N PRO A 511 -29.86 18.03 4.15
CA PRO A 511 -29.25 18.30 2.85
C PRO A 511 -27.82 18.84 2.96
N GLU A 512 -27.43 19.39 4.12
CA GLU A 512 -26.08 19.92 4.37
C GLU A 512 -25.20 18.96 5.18
N ARG A 513 -25.64 17.71 5.37
CA ARG A 513 -24.91 16.70 6.15
C ARG A 513 -23.45 16.59 5.71
N TRP A 514 -23.24 16.44 4.39
CA TRP A 514 -21.92 16.25 3.79
C TRP A 514 -21.27 17.53 3.29
N ARG A 515 -22.08 18.48 2.80
CA ARG A 515 -21.62 19.72 2.19
C ARG A 515 -22.65 20.83 2.33
N ARG A 516 -22.25 22.01 2.80
CA ARG A 516 -23.15 23.17 2.93
C ARG A 516 -23.50 23.78 1.58
N GLU A 517 -24.65 24.46 1.53
CA GLU A 517 -25.09 25.15 0.32
C GLU A 517 -24.08 26.21 -0.13
N GLY A 518 -23.73 26.21 -1.42
CA GLY A 518 -22.80 27.17 -2.02
C GLY A 518 -21.31 26.81 -1.92
N GLU A 519 -20.95 25.75 -1.19
CA GLU A 519 -19.58 25.23 -1.21
C GLU A 519 -19.30 24.45 -2.50
N GLY A 520 -18.10 24.66 -3.08
CA GLY A 520 -17.64 23.90 -4.25
C GLY A 520 -17.40 22.43 -3.93
N GLN A 521 -17.07 21.61 -4.94
CA GLN A 521 -16.75 20.19 -4.77
C GLN A 521 -15.60 19.95 -3.77
N PHE A 522 -14.61 20.85 -3.77
CA PHE A 522 -13.52 20.84 -2.81
C PHE A 522 -13.49 22.17 -2.05
N VAL A 523 -13.04 22.11 -0.79
CA VAL A 523 -12.97 23.27 0.12
C VAL A 523 -11.52 23.67 0.35
N PRO A 524 -11.26 24.95 0.66
CA PRO A 524 -9.90 25.36 1.01
C PRO A 524 -9.46 24.74 2.35
N PRO A 525 -8.15 24.70 2.62
CA PRO A 525 -7.63 24.34 3.93
C PRO A 525 -8.27 25.12 5.08
N GLY A 526 -8.59 24.41 6.15
CA GLY A 526 -9.18 24.90 7.39
C GLY A 526 -10.71 24.92 7.38
N THR A 527 -11.35 24.37 6.36
CA THR A 527 -12.82 24.29 6.24
C THR A 527 -13.32 22.85 6.27
N ASN A 528 -14.26 22.56 7.17
CA ASN A 528 -15.04 21.32 7.15
C ASN A 528 -16.26 21.52 6.23
N PRO A 529 -16.45 20.70 5.18
CA PRO A 529 -17.44 21.01 4.15
C PRO A 529 -18.90 20.84 4.61
N GLY A 530 -19.16 19.86 5.46
CA GLY A 530 -20.52 19.52 5.91
C GLY A 530 -20.86 20.04 7.30
N ARG A 531 -22.07 19.70 7.75
CA ARG A 531 -22.42 19.73 9.19
C ARG A 531 -21.73 18.60 9.95
N THR A 532 -21.58 17.44 9.32
CA THR A 532 -20.81 16.33 9.93
C THR A 532 -19.32 16.59 9.87
N VAL A 533 -18.62 16.23 10.94
CA VAL A 533 -17.18 16.45 11.05
C VAL A 533 -16.44 15.33 10.33
N HIS A 534 -15.69 15.67 9.27
CA HIS A 534 -14.75 14.75 8.62
C HIS A 534 -13.51 14.59 9.52
N MET A 535 -13.23 13.36 9.94
CA MET A 535 -12.24 13.03 10.98
C MET A 535 -10.82 12.93 10.40
N MET A 536 -10.43 13.89 9.57
CA MET A 536 -9.04 14.05 9.12
C MET A 536 -8.17 14.65 10.23
N ASP A 537 -6.87 14.39 10.17
CA ASP A 537 -5.91 14.99 11.10
C ASP A 537 -6.03 16.52 11.07
N ILE A 538 -5.97 17.18 12.23
CA ILE A 538 -6.11 18.63 12.30
C ILE A 538 -5.02 19.35 11.49
N HIS A 539 -3.82 18.77 11.40
CA HIS A 539 -2.75 19.35 10.59
C HIS A 539 -3.12 19.30 9.10
N ALA A 540 -3.61 18.15 8.63
CA ALA A 540 -4.11 17.99 7.25
C ALA A 540 -5.28 18.94 6.97
N GLU A 541 -6.25 19.04 7.90
CA GLU A 541 -7.39 19.95 7.76
C GLU A 541 -6.91 21.38 7.55
N LYS A 542 -5.90 21.82 8.31
CA LYS A 542 -5.30 23.16 8.22
C LYS A 542 -4.33 23.34 7.05
N GLY A 543 -4.16 22.33 6.19
CA GLY A 543 -3.36 22.37 4.97
C GLY A 543 -1.89 21.99 5.14
N LEU A 544 -1.50 21.50 6.32
CA LEU A 544 -0.13 21.07 6.59
C LEU A 544 0.15 19.75 5.86
N GLN A 545 1.22 19.71 5.07
CA GLN A 545 1.56 18.55 4.23
C GLN A 545 2.56 17.64 4.95
N CYS A 546 2.70 16.38 4.51
CA CYS A 546 3.69 15.46 5.11
C CYS A 546 5.10 16.07 5.17
N ALA A 547 5.52 16.82 4.15
CA ALA A 547 6.83 17.49 4.07
C ALA A 547 7.02 18.66 5.07
N ASP A 548 5.95 19.11 5.73
CA ASP A 548 6.00 20.14 6.78
C ASP A 548 6.42 19.56 8.13
N CYS A 549 6.22 18.26 8.36
CA CYS A 549 6.63 17.54 9.58
C CYS A 549 7.77 16.55 9.36
N HIS A 550 7.82 15.89 8.19
CA HIS A 550 8.91 15.00 7.81
C HIS A 550 9.99 15.76 7.05
N PHE A 551 11.09 16.07 7.75
CA PHE A 551 12.19 16.85 7.18
C PHE A 551 13.17 15.97 6.40
N SER A 552 14.31 16.56 6.02
CA SER A 552 15.31 15.91 5.17
C SER A 552 15.75 14.54 5.68
N GLN A 553 15.89 14.33 6.99
CA GLN A 553 16.24 13.00 7.48
C GLN A 553 15.08 12.04 7.27
N ASP A 554 13.87 12.35 7.74
CA ASP A 554 12.74 11.42 7.59
C ASP A 554 12.48 11.07 6.11
N SER A 555 12.66 12.04 5.21
CA SER A 555 12.48 11.84 3.76
C SER A 555 13.63 11.08 3.08
N HIS A 556 14.87 11.19 3.54
CA HIS A 556 16.02 10.54 2.89
C HIS A 556 16.62 9.41 3.72
N GLY A 557 16.16 9.17 4.94
CA GLY A 557 16.80 8.30 5.92
C GLY A 557 17.95 8.97 6.70
N SER A 558 18.29 8.38 7.84
CA SER A 558 19.42 8.81 8.68
C SER A 558 20.80 8.42 8.12
N GLY A 559 20.82 7.63 7.05
CA GLY A 559 22.02 6.97 6.53
C GLY A 559 22.26 5.61 7.14
N LEU A 560 21.71 5.33 8.32
CA LEU A 560 21.67 3.98 8.88
C LEU A 560 20.52 3.19 8.28
N ILE A 561 20.70 1.88 8.19
CA ILE A 561 19.61 0.97 7.85
C ILE A 561 18.69 0.81 9.06
N MET A 562 17.41 1.05 8.88
CA MET A 562 16.37 0.82 9.89
C MET A 562 15.43 -0.29 9.44
N GLY A 563 15.08 -1.20 10.35
CA GLY A 563 14.15 -2.31 10.07
C GLY A 563 12.68 -1.95 10.26
N GLU A 564 12.36 -0.94 11.09
CA GLU A 564 10.99 -0.57 11.43
C GLU A 564 10.76 0.93 11.28
N VAL A 565 9.57 1.31 10.82
CA VAL A 565 9.16 2.71 10.63
C VAL A 565 9.26 3.54 11.90
N ALA A 566 8.91 2.96 13.05
CA ALA A 566 8.97 3.66 14.33
C ALA A 566 10.40 4.05 14.71
N ALA A 567 11.42 3.28 14.31
CA ALA A 567 12.82 3.59 14.57
C ALA A 567 13.40 4.61 13.58
N ALA A 568 12.72 4.86 12.45
CA ALA A 568 13.23 5.69 11.35
C ALA A 568 12.79 7.16 11.39
N VAL A 569 11.99 7.56 12.39
CA VAL A 569 11.43 8.92 12.50
C VAL A 569 12.23 9.76 13.50
N GLU A 570 12.63 10.96 13.08
CA GLU A 570 13.39 11.91 13.89
C GLU A 570 12.52 12.81 14.76
N ILE A 571 11.31 13.16 14.32
CA ILE A 571 10.47 14.18 14.97
C ILE A 571 9.46 13.58 15.95
N GLY A 572 9.16 14.30 17.04
CA GLY A 572 8.08 14.00 17.98
C GLY A 572 7.21 15.23 18.27
N CYS A 573 6.00 15.00 18.81
CA CYS A 573 5.03 16.09 19.06
C CYS A 573 5.60 17.17 19.98
N LYS A 574 6.35 16.79 21.03
CA LYS A 574 6.91 17.73 22.01
C LYS A 574 7.99 18.64 21.45
N ASP A 575 8.59 18.27 20.31
CA ASP A 575 9.64 19.05 19.67
C ASP A 575 9.09 20.37 19.10
N CYS A 576 7.79 20.39 18.73
CA CYS A 576 7.05 21.56 18.26
C CYS A 576 6.05 22.11 19.28
N HIS A 577 5.39 21.25 20.07
CA HIS A 577 4.32 21.67 21.00
C HIS A 577 4.77 21.86 22.45
N GLY A 578 5.96 21.36 22.81
CA GLY A 578 6.46 21.34 24.19
C GLY A 578 5.74 20.34 25.09
N THR A 579 5.87 20.54 26.40
CA THR A 579 5.25 19.73 27.46
C THR A 579 4.39 20.62 28.36
N SER A 580 3.74 20.03 29.36
CA SER A 580 3.01 20.80 30.38
C SER A 580 3.91 21.68 31.26
N ARG A 581 5.24 21.49 31.19
CA ARG A 581 6.22 22.19 32.03
C ARG A 581 7.13 23.12 31.26
N THR A 582 7.46 22.76 30.02
CA THR A 582 8.48 23.46 29.23
C THR A 582 7.98 23.76 27.83
N LEU A 583 8.32 24.94 27.33
CA LEU A 583 8.17 25.27 25.92
C LEU A 583 9.06 24.35 25.06
N PRO A 584 8.70 24.12 23.78
CA PRO A 584 9.49 23.31 22.86
C PRO A 584 10.90 23.89 22.67
N THR A 585 11.90 23.02 22.66
CA THR A 585 13.30 23.40 22.37
C THR A 585 13.55 23.57 20.88
N LEU A 586 12.63 23.12 20.01
CA LEU A 586 12.80 23.04 18.56
C LEU A 586 14.00 22.18 18.15
N ARG A 587 14.27 21.13 18.94
CA ARG A 587 15.24 20.09 18.61
C ARG A 587 14.54 18.75 18.55
N THR A 588 14.81 17.99 17.50
CA THR A 588 14.17 16.69 17.29
C THR A 588 14.60 15.67 18.35
N SER A 589 13.67 14.81 18.79
CA SER A 589 13.90 13.86 19.89
C SER A 589 13.53 12.40 19.60
N GLY A 590 13.12 12.08 18.37
CA GLY A 590 12.79 10.73 17.92
C GLY A 590 14.00 9.80 17.79
N PRO A 591 13.79 8.48 17.65
CA PRO A 591 14.88 7.50 17.63
C PRO A 591 15.91 7.71 16.51
N ALA A 592 15.47 8.21 15.36
CA ALA A 592 16.36 8.46 14.22
C ALA A 592 17.08 9.82 14.29
N ALA A 593 16.71 10.67 15.25
CA ALA A 593 17.36 11.96 15.45
C ALA A 593 18.86 11.78 15.74
N PRO A 594 19.71 12.72 15.29
CA PRO A 594 21.11 12.74 15.72
C PRO A 594 21.18 12.97 17.25
N PRO A 595 22.29 12.62 17.93
CA PRO A 595 22.39 12.69 19.39
C PRO A 595 22.01 14.05 20.02
N GLU A 596 22.29 15.17 19.35
CA GLU A 596 21.96 16.53 19.82
C GLU A 596 20.61 17.05 19.32
N GLY A 597 19.87 16.21 18.58
CA GLY A 597 18.67 16.59 17.82
C GLY A 597 18.97 17.50 16.63
N THR A 598 18.15 17.40 15.59
CA THR A 598 18.15 18.34 14.47
C THR A 598 17.56 19.68 14.95
N ASP A 599 18.28 20.78 14.75
CA ASP A 599 17.84 22.11 15.16
C ASP A 599 16.86 22.71 14.14
N LEU A 600 15.57 22.72 14.47
CA LEU A 600 14.50 23.17 13.60
C LEU A 600 14.53 24.69 13.37
N THR A 601 15.20 25.46 14.24
CA THR A 601 15.34 26.92 14.08
C THR A 601 16.23 27.31 12.90
N LEU A 602 17.01 26.35 12.38
CA LEU A 602 17.87 26.52 11.21
C LEU A 602 17.16 26.21 9.89
N LEU A 603 15.98 25.58 9.93
CA LEU A 603 15.24 25.26 8.72
C LEU A 603 14.76 26.53 8.02
N ARG A 604 14.91 26.54 6.69
CA ARG A 604 14.50 27.63 5.80
C ARG A 604 13.65 27.09 4.67
N ASN A 605 12.64 27.85 4.29
CA ASN A 605 11.85 27.59 3.10
C ASN A 605 12.57 28.14 1.86
N SER A 606 12.07 27.81 0.66
CA SER A 606 12.70 28.21 -0.60
C SER A 606 12.73 29.72 -0.82
N ASP A 607 11.85 30.46 -0.16
CA ASP A 607 11.80 31.92 -0.13
C ASP A 607 12.78 32.56 0.87
N GLY A 608 13.53 31.74 1.62
CA GLY A 608 14.50 32.16 2.61
C GLY A 608 13.93 32.43 4.01
N GLN A 609 12.62 32.33 4.20
CA GLN A 609 12.01 32.51 5.52
C GLN A 609 12.33 31.33 6.46
N ARG A 610 12.31 31.59 7.77
CA ARG A 610 12.41 30.54 8.77
C ARG A 610 11.16 29.67 8.76
N ARG A 611 11.34 28.35 8.71
CA ARG A 611 10.21 27.42 8.82
C ARG A 611 9.58 27.47 10.21
N PHE A 612 10.41 27.51 11.24
CA PHE A 612 10.00 27.69 12.63
C PHE A 612 10.54 29.00 13.16
N GLU A 613 9.68 29.83 13.73
CA GLU A 613 10.06 31.14 14.24
C GLU A 613 9.28 31.53 15.49
N TRP A 614 10.01 31.95 16.52
CA TRP A 614 9.41 32.59 17.69
C TRP A 614 9.21 34.08 17.40
N ILE A 615 7.99 34.57 17.59
CA ILE A 615 7.65 35.99 17.44
C ILE A 615 6.93 36.50 18.69
N GLU A 616 6.97 37.81 18.91
CA GLU A 616 6.15 38.48 19.92
C GLU A 616 4.84 38.94 19.25
N ARG A 617 3.69 38.53 19.79
CA ARG A 617 2.35 38.90 19.35
C ARG A 617 1.49 39.11 20.59
N ASP A 618 0.79 40.24 20.69
CA ASP A 618 -0.08 40.56 21.83
C ASP A 618 0.59 40.42 23.22
N ASN A 619 1.86 40.87 23.32
CA ASN A 619 2.72 40.74 24.51
C ASN A 619 2.98 39.30 24.98
N ARG A 620 2.79 38.31 24.10
CA ARG A 620 3.19 36.92 24.33
C ARG A 620 4.12 36.43 23.23
N ARG A 621 4.96 35.48 23.62
CA ARG A 621 5.86 34.78 22.71
C ARG A 621 5.13 33.59 22.09
N VAL A 622 4.92 33.61 20.78
CA VAL A 622 4.24 32.55 20.03
C VAL A 622 5.19 31.88 19.05
N LEU A 623 4.94 30.60 18.77
CA LEU A 623 5.70 29.83 17.78
C LEU A 623 4.92 29.76 16.47
N ILE A 624 5.54 30.21 15.38
CA ILE A 624 5.00 30.10 14.03
C ILE A 624 5.72 28.96 13.29
N GLN A 625 4.94 28.12 12.62
CA GLN A 625 5.40 27.18 11.60
C GLN A 625 4.89 27.64 10.22
N ARG A 626 5.74 27.61 9.20
CA ARG A 626 5.38 27.99 7.82
C ARG A 626 5.41 26.79 6.90
N SER A 627 4.48 26.71 5.94
CA SER A 627 4.47 25.61 4.99
C SER A 627 5.69 25.66 4.06
N ILE A 628 6.30 24.51 3.81
CA ILE A 628 7.29 24.31 2.75
C ILE A 628 6.64 24.31 1.36
N VAL A 629 5.35 23.99 1.28
CA VAL A 629 4.63 23.80 0.03
C VAL A 629 3.96 25.08 -0.43
N ASP A 630 3.20 25.74 0.45
CA ASP A 630 2.53 27.00 0.15
C ASP A 630 3.13 28.16 0.96
N PRO A 631 3.87 29.09 0.33
CA PRO A 631 4.52 30.20 1.03
C PRO A 631 3.54 31.20 1.65
N THR A 632 2.25 31.13 1.32
CA THR A 632 1.21 31.99 1.92
C THR A 632 0.63 31.42 3.21
N LEU A 633 0.93 30.16 3.53
CA LEU A 633 0.36 29.45 4.67
C LEU A 633 1.35 29.41 5.85
N GLU A 634 0.91 29.95 6.98
CA GLU A 634 1.59 29.84 8.27
C GLU A 634 0.59 29.51 9.38
N TRP A 635 1.07 28.79 10.40
CA TRP A 635 0.28 28.34 11.53
C TRP A 635 0.94 28.81 12.83
N GLU A 636 0.11 29.32 13.73
CA GLU A 636 0.50 29.44 15.12
C GLU A 636 0.38 28.08 15.79
N VAL A 637 1.49 27.58 16.35
CA VAL A 637 1.55 26.25 16.96
C VAL A 637 0.93 26.29 18.35
N ASP A 638 -0.04 25.41 18.61
CA ASP A 638 -0.62 25.26 19.95
C ASP A 638 0.42 24.73 20.95
N LEU A 639 0.68 25.47 22.02
CA LEU A 639 1.70 25.10 23.02
C LEU A 639 1.04 24.43 24.22
N VAL A 640 1.53 23.23 24.60
CA VAL A 640 0.95 22.46 25.72
C VAL A 640 1.03 23.23 27.04
N ARG A 641 2.11 23.98 27.24
CA ARG A 641 2.31 24.83 28.43
C ARG A 641 1.22 25.91 28.54
N ASP A 642 0.86 26.52 27.42
CA ASP A 642 -0.13 27.60 27.37
C ASP A 642 -1.54 27.06 27.62
N ALA A 643 -1.82 25.82 27.20
CA ALA A 643 -3.10 25.17 27.45
C ALA A 643 -3.35 24.81 28.92
N VAL A 644 -2.30 24.72 29.75
CA VAL A 644 -2.41 24.35 31.17
C VAL A 644 -2.17 25.51 32.14
N ASP A 645 -1.73 26.66 31.63
CA ASP A 645 -1.46 27.86 32.41
C ASP A 645 -2.73 28.71 32.52
N ARG A 646 -3.20 28.99 33.75
CA ARG A 646 -4.43 29.76 34.00
C ARG A 646 -4.34 31.22 33.57
N ASP A 647 -3.12 31.74 33.45
CA ASP A 647 -2.88 33.12 33.05
C ASP A 647 -2.77 33.26 31.52
N SER A 648 -2.75 32.14 30.78
CA SER A 648 -2.72 32.11 29.32
C SER A 648 -4.12 32.31 28.73
N PRO A 649 -4.27 33.06 27.62
CA PRO A 649 -5.53 33.13 26.89
C PRO A 649 -5.96 31.78 26.28
N GLU A 650 -5.01 30.85 26.07
CA GLU A 650 -5.26 29.51 25.53
C GLU A 650 -5.60 28.47 26.60
N PHE A 651 -5.77 28.90 27.86
CA PHE A 651 -6.05 28.00 28.98
C PHE A 651 -7.27 27.12 28.70
N ASN A 652 -7.08 25.80 28.82
CA ASN A 652 -8.16 24.83 28.72
C ASN A 652 -8.24 24.01 30.02
N PRO A 653 -9.32 24.14 30.81
CA PRO A 653 -9.44 23.44 32.09
C PRO A 653 -9.49 21.91 31.94
N ALA A 654 -10.02 21.39 30.84
CA ALA A 654 -10.02 19.95 30.58
C ALA A 654 -8.61 19.44 30.26
N ALA A 655 -7.86 20.15 29.42
CA ALA A 655 -6.47 19.84 29.13
C ALA A 655 -5.59 19.91 30.39
N ALA A 656 -5.74 20.98 31.19
CA ALA A 656 -5.04 21.15 32.46
C ALA A 656 -5.33 20.00 33.43
N ARG A 657 -6.60 19.57 33.55
CA ARG A 657 -6.96 18.41 34.36
C ARG A 657 -6.29 17.14 33.86
N ALA A 658 -6.36 16.85 32.56
CA ALA A 658 -5.80 15.62 31.99
C ALA A 658 -4.26 15.55 32.08
N LYS A 659 -3.56 16.67 31.82
CA LYS A 659 -2.10 16.77 31.77
C LYS A 659 -1.43 16.99 33.14
N LEU A 660 -2.15 17.51 34.13
CA LEU A 660 -1.62 17.78 35.47
C LEU A 660 -2.23 16.88 36.55
N MET A 661 -2.95 15.82 36.17
CA MET A 661 -3.46 14.82 37.09
C MET A 661 -2.34 13.92 37.61
N SER A 662 -2.41 13.60 38.90
CA SER A 662 -1.46 12.72 39.56
C SER A 662 -1.86 11.25 39.49
N VAL A 663 -0.85 10.37 39.57
CA VAL A 663 -1.07 8.95 39.84
C VAL A 663 -1.74 8.75 41.20
N SER A 664 -2.64 7.77 41.30
CA SER A 664 -3.25 7.41 42.58
C SER A 664 -2.27 6.62 43.45
N ARG A 665 -1.89 7.17 44.60
CA ARG A 665 -0.98 6.54 45.58
C ARG A 665 -1.56 6.60 46.99
N PRO A 666 -1.26 5.61 47.87
CA PRO A 666 -1.63 5.68 49.28
C PRO A 666 -1.09 6.95 49.94
N GLY A 667 -1.96 7.70 50.64
CA GLY A 667 -1.61 8.97 51.30
C GLY A 667 -1.81 10.22 50.46
N GLN A 668 -2.16 10.09 49.17
CA GLN A 668 -2.55 11.19 48.29
C GLN A 668 -4.07 11.20 48.09
N ALA A 669 -4.68 12.39 47.97
CA ALA A 669 -6.09 12.47 47.66
C ALA A 669 -6.36 11.95 46.24
N SER A 670 -7.35 11.08 46.10
CA SER A 670 -7.71 10.49 44.79
C SER A 670 -7.98 11.58 43.76
N PHE A 671 -7.47 11.41 42.54
CA PHE A 671 -7.64 12.35 41.42
C PHE A 671 -7.10 13.77 41.68
N SER A 672 -6.11 13.94 42.56
CA SER A 672 -5.41 15.22 42.73
C SER A 672 -4.81 15.69 41.41
N TRP A 673 -4.93 16.98 41.10
CA TRP A 673 -4.36 17.57 39.87
C TRP A 673 -3.99 19.04 40.07
N GLY A 674 -3.09 19.54 39.22
CA GLY A 674 -2.71 20.95 39.17
C GLY A 674 -1.20 21.16 39.11
N PRO A 675 -0.73 22.42 39.03
CA PRO A 675 0.68 22.73 38.82
C PRO A 675 1.59 22.26 39.95
N GLY A 676 1.04 22.06 41.15
CA GLY A 676 1.77 21.55 42.33
C GLY A 676 2.04 20.04 42.32
N VAL A 677 1.47 19.27 41.39
CA VAL A 677 1.83 17.85 41.20
C VAL A 677 3.26 17.80 40.62
N ALA A 678 4.14 16.98 41.19
CA ALA A 678 5.49 16.79 40.63
C ALA A 678 5.43 16.05 39.29
N THR A 679 6.37 16.30 38.38
CA THR A 679 6.42 15.61 37.06
C THR A 679 6.42 14.08 37.22
N THR A 680 7.23 13.55 38.13
CA THR A 680 7.33 12.12 38.46
C THR A 680 6.04 11.51 39.03
N ASP A 681 5.08 12.35 39.38
CA ASP A 681 3.79 11.94 39.94
C ASP A 681 2.65 12.17 38.95
N LEU A 682 2.91 12.63 37.73
CA LEU A 682 1.89 12.77 36.69
C LEU A 682 1.37 11.40 36.25
N ALA A 683 0.05 11.26 36.10
CA ALA A 683 -0.60 10.04 35.63
C ALA A 683 -0.33 9.75 34.14
N HIS A 684 -0.11 10.80 33.35
CA HIS A 684 0.10 10.75 31.91
C HIS A 684 1.37 11.52 31.53
N ASP A 685 2.48 11.15 32.18
CA ASP A 685 3.79 11.72 31.89
C ASP A 685 4.22 11.47 30.43
N ASP A 686 4.86 12.45 29.80
CA ASP A 686 5.23 12.37 28.38
C ASP A 686 6.38 11.41 28.08
N GLU A 687 7.10 10.93 29.11
CA GLU A 687 8.09 9.85 28.98
C GLU A 687 7.48 8.45 29.09
N GLU A 688 6.24 8.32 29.58
CA GLU A 688 5.56 7.03 29.77
C GLU A 688 4.38 6.83 28.80
N MET A 689 3.77 7.91 28.31
CA MET A 689 2.62 7.86 27.40
C MET A 689 2.79 8.83 26.22
N ALA A 690 2.61 8.30 25.01
CA ALA A 690 2.65 9.12 23.81
C ALA A 690 1.48 10.12 23.76
N CYS A 691 1.73 11.35 23.32
CA CYS A 691 0.69 12.39 23.22
C CYS A 691 -0.51 11.93 22.38
N TYR A 692 -0.25 11.25 21.26
CA TYR A 692 -1.30 10.76 20.37
C TYR A 692 -2.15 9.64 20.96
N SER A 693 -1.80 9.05 22.11
CA SER A 693 -2.71 8.16 22.85
C SER A 693 -3.99 8.88 23.29
N CYS A 694 -3.91 10.17 23.62
CA CYS A 694 -5.08 10.96 23.97
C CYS A 694 -5.61 11.75 22.77
N HIS A 695 -4.73 12.31 21.94
CA HIS A 695 -5.14 13.24 20.89
C HIS A 695 -5.70 12.59 19.63
N THR A 696 -5.53 11.27 19.43
CA THR A 696 -6.07 10.55 18.27
C THR A 696 -7.59 10.44 18.36
N SER A 697 -8.26 10.74 17.26
CA SER A 697 -9.72 10.75 17.24
C SER A 697 -10.32 9.39 16.91
N TRP A 698 -9.68 8.66 15.99
CA TRP A 698 -10.00 7.28 15.63
C TRP A 698 -8.72 6.51 15.26
N THR A 699 -8.78 5.18 15.22
CA THR A 699 -7.63 4.34 14.85
C THR A 699 -8.03 3.38 13.74
N PRO A 700 -7.29 3.30 12.62
CA PRO A 700 -7.54 2.29 11.62
C PRO A 700 -7.20 0.91 12.19
N SER A 701 -8.18 0.01 12.25
CA SER A 701 -8.01 -1.36 12.70
C SER A 701 -8.30 -2.34 11.56
N CYS A 702 -7.27 -3.11 11.17
CA CYS A 702 -7.34 -4.06 10.06
C CYS A 702 -7.37 -5.49 10.60
N GLY A 703 -8.57 -6.01 10.87
CA GLY A 703 -8.79 -7.31 11.50
C GLY A 703 -8.65 -8.51 10.57
N GLY A 704 -8.53 -8.32 9.25
CA GLY A 704 -8.41 -9.43 8.31
C GLY A 704 -8.19 -9.00 6.86
N CYS A 705 -7.23 -9.64 6.20
CA CYS A 705 -7.00 -9.58 4.76
C CYS A 705 -6.91 -11.02 4.23
N HIS A 706 -7.72 -11.34 3.23
CA HIS A 706 -7.78 -12.65 2.63
C HIS A 706 -6.94 -12.73 1.37
N LEU A 707 -6.10 -13.76 1.29
CA LEU A 707 -5.18 -14.02 0.18
C LEU A 707 -5.51 -15.37 -0.48
N PRO A 708 -6.51 -15.45 -1.37
CA PRO A 708 -6.82 -16.66 -2.11
C PRO A 708 -5.80 -16.85 -3.24
N VAL A 709 -5.11 -17.99 -3.21
CA VAL A 709 -4.10 -18.37 -4.22
C VAL A 709 -4.74 -19.18 -5.34
N GLU A 710 -4.44 -18.80 -6.58
CA GLU A 710 -4.76 -19.53 -7.79
C GLU A 710 -3.49 -20.11 -8.42
N ALA A 711 -3.27 -21.42 -8.27
CA ALA A 711 -2.05 -22.07 -8.73
C ALA A 711 -1.91 -22.12 -10.26
N ASN A 712 -3.02 -22.05 -10.98
CA ASN A 712 -3.04 -22.13 -12.45
C ASN A 712 -2.81 -20.78 -13.14
N TRP A 713 -2.87 -19.67 -12.41
CA TRP A 713 -2.71 -18.35 -13.01
C TRP A 713 -1.24 -18.04 -13.23
N GLN A 714 -0.92 -17.59 -14.44
CA GLN A 714 0.38 -17.06 -14.79
C GLN A 714 0.41 -15.56 -14.52
N ALA A 715 1.50 -15.10 -13.93
CA ALA A 715 1.73 -13.70 -13.61
C ALA A 715 3.24 -13.43 -13.61
N GLU A 716 3.61 -12.24 -14.09
CA GLU A 716 4.98 -11.75 -14.07
C GLU A 716 5.44 -11.49 -12.62
N SER A 717 6.73 -11.67 -12.35
CA SER A 717 7.31 -11.15 -11.12
C SER A 717 7.64 -9.66 -11.26
N HIS A 718 7.23 -8.88 -10.28
CA HIS A 718 7.50 -7.44 -10.21
C HIS A 718 8.90 -7.12 -9.63
N ARG A 719 9.73 -8.13 -9.35
CA ARG A 719 10.99 -8.00 -8.59
C ARG A 719 12.17 -8.71 -9.26
N ALA A 720 13.37 -8.19 -8.98
CA ALA A 720 14.65 -8.80 -9.37
C ALA A 720 14.73 -9.19 -10.86
N GLU A 721 14.66 -10.49 -11.13
CA GLU A 721 14.86 -11.12 -12.45
C GLU A 721 13.64 -10.97 -13.38
N GLY A 722 12.47 -10.60 -12.83
CA GLY A 722 11.22 -10.56 -13.57
C GLY A 722 10.72 -11.95 -13.98
N GLY A 723 10.05 -12.01 -15.13
CA GLY A 723 9.66 -13.25 -15.81
C GLY A 723 8.32 -13.83 -15.35
N THR A 724 7.75 -14.66 -16.23
CA THR A 724 6.39 -15.18 -16.05
C THR A 724 6.40 -16.56 -15.41
N THR A 725 5.66 -16.71 -14.30
CA THR A 725 5.49 -18.01 -13.64
C THR A 725 4.05 -18.21 -13.16
N ARG A 726 3.68 -19.46 -12.89
CA ARG A 726 2.38 -19.80 -12.28
C ARG A 726 2.28 -19.37 -10.81
N ASN A 727 1.06 -19.42 -10.26
CA ASN A 727 0.62 -18.92 -8.96
C ASN A 727 0.45 -17.40 -8.95
N TYR A 728 -0.73 -16.98 -8.52
CA TYR A 728 -1.08 -15.60 -8.20
C TYR A 728 -2.02 -15.61 -7.00
N ALA A 729 -2.01 -14.56 -6.19
CA ALA A 729 -2.96 -14.40 -5.09
C ALA A 729 -3.54 -12.99 -5.16
N THR A 730 -4.85 -12.83 -4.97
CA THR A 730 -5.42 -11.49 -4.80
C THR A 730 -5.21 -11.00 -3.37
N TYR A 731 -5.36 -9.70 -3.15
CA TYR A 731 -5.31 -9.07 -1.84
C TYR A 731 -6.65 -8.42 -1.50
N ASN A 732 -7.34 -8.96 -0.49
CA ASN A 732 -8.73 -8.60 -0.21
C ASN A 732 -8.88 -8.14 1.25
N PRO A 733 -9.01 -6.84 1.50
CA PRO A 733 -9.39 -6.34 2.82
C PRO A 733 -10.78 -6.87 3.19
N GLN A 734 -10.89 -7.63 4.28
CA GLN A 734 -12.17 -8.18 4.73
C GLN A 734 -12.71 -7.46 5.96
N VAL A 735 -11.84 -6.99 6.85
CA VAL A 735 -12.25 -6.26 8.05
C VAL A 735 -11.41 -5.00 8.23
N ALA A 736 -11.99 -3.86 7.88
CA ALA A 736 -11.46 -2.53 8.19
C ALA A 736 -12.43 -1.81 9.12
N ARG A 737 -11.94 -1.36 10.27
CA ARG A 737 -12.72 -0.70 11.33
C ARG A 737 -12.10 0.64 11.71
N ASP A 738 -12.95 1.59 12.07
CA ASP A 738 -12.57 2.93 12.55
C ASP A 738 -13.07 3.21 13.98
N ASP A 739 -13.78 2.26 14.59
CA ASP A 739 -14.45 2.38 15.89
C ASP A 739 -13.68 1.71 17.05
N MET A 740 -12.52 1.12 16.78
CA MET A 740 -11.71 0.43 17.79
C MET A 740 -10.62 1.35 18.36
N PHE A 741 -10.42 1.29 19.67
CA PHE A 741 -9.32 1.99 20.33
C PHE A 741 -8.63 1.07 21.35
N GLN A 742 -7.35 0.79 21.12
CA GLN A 742 -6.56 -0.17 21.89
C GLN A 742 -5.23 0.45 22.26
N LEU A 743 -4.68 0.09 23.41
CA LEU A 743 -3.39 0.60 23.89
C LEU A 743 -2.38 -0.53 24.01
N GLY A 744 -1.16 -0.30 23.53
CA GLY A 744 -0.02 -1.18 23.66
C GLY A 744 1.22 -0.45 24.16
N ARG A 745 2.30 -1.20 24.35
CA ARG A 745 3.61 -0.66 24.74
C ARG A 745 4.56 -0.69 23.54
N HIS A 746 5.20 0.43 23.24
CA HIS A 746 6.19 0.52 22.17
C HIS A 746 7.40 -0.40 22.39
N GLY A 747 8.14 -0.68 21.32
CA GLY A 747 9.44 -1.35 21.40
C GLY A 747 10.49 -0.52 22.16
N THR A 748 11.61 -1.15 22.51
CA THR A 748 12.69 -0.53 23.29
C THR A 748 13.33 0.68 22.61
N ALA A 749 13.35 0.72 21.27
CA ALA A 749 13.87 1.86 20.50
C ALA A 749 13.09 3.16 20.75
N ARG A 750 11.85 3.06 21.25
CA ARG A 750 10.94 4.16 21.59
C ARG A 750 10.72 4.30 23.11
N GLY A 751 11.63 3.75 23.94
CA GLY A 751 11.53 3.83 25.40
C GLY A 751 10.40 2.99 26.02
N GLY A 752 9.62 2.28 25.22
CA GLY A 752 8.49 1.51 25.70
C GLY A 752 7.33 2.35 26.23
N VAL A 753 7.05 3.50 25.61
CA VAL A 753 5.88 4.34 25.94
C VAL A 753 4.57 3.65 25.59
N ILE A 754 3.49 4.02 26.29
CA ILE A 754 2.12 3.60 25.97
C ILE A 754 1.64 4.38 24.74
N ALA A 755 1.16 3.66 23.73
CA ALA A 755 0.68 4.19 22.46
C ALA A 755 -0.57 3.42 21.99
N PRO A 756 -1.40 3.99 21.10
CA PRO A 756 -2.41 3.23 20.39
C PRO A 756 -1.79 2.01 19.72
N ALA A 757 -2.51 0.90 19.73
CA ALA A 757 -2.12 -0.33 19.05
C ALA A 757 -3.24 -0.72 18.07
N ARG A 758 -2.86 -1.44 17.02
CA ARG A 758 -3.80 -2.00 16.05
C ARG A 758 -3.31 -3.35 15.52
N SER A 759 -4.25 -4.14 15.02
CA SER A 759 -3.91 -5.21 14.08
C SER A 759 -3.42 -4.60 12.77
N SER A 760 -2.27 -5.06 12.28
CA SER A 760 -1.61 -4.52 11.08
C SER A 760 -1.63 -5.54 9.95
N SER A 761 -2.79 -5.70 9.31
CA SER A 761 -3.02 -6.67 8.20
C SER A 761 -2.86 -8.13 8.61
N ALA A 762 -3.64 -8.52 9.61
CA ALA A 762 -3.98 -9.90 9.91
C ALA A 762 -4.31 -10.72 8.65
N LEU A 763 -3.51 -11.73 8.31
CA LEU A 763 -3.72 -12.52 7.09
C LEU A 763 -4.55 -13.78 7.36
N VAL A 764 -5.42 -14.12 6.41
CA VAL A 764 -6.02 -15.45 6.26
C VAL A 764 -5.81 -15.92 4.82
N LEU A 765 -5.44 -17.19 4.66
CA LEU A 765 -5.01 -17.74 3.37
C LEU A 765 -6.00 -18.78 2.87
N SER A 766 -6.27 -18.78 1.56
CA SER A 766 -6.94 -19.88 0.85
C SER A 766 -6.12 -20.32 -0.36
N SER A 767 -6.34 -21.53 -0.87
CA SER A 767 -5.73 -21.96 -2.13
C SER A 767 -6.57 -22.92 -2.92
N THR A 768 -6.55 -22.65 -4.22
CA THR A 768 -6.93 -23.51 -5.31
C THR A 768 -5.67 -24.11 -5.93
N ASN A 769 -5.56 -25.44 -5.95
CA ASN A 769 -4.42 -26.13 -6.55
C ASN A 769 -4.54 -26.25 -8.08
N ILE A 770 -3.56 -26.89 -8.74
CA ILE A 770 -3.59 -27.05 -10.20
C ILE A 770 -4.72 -27.93 -10.74
N ASN A 771 -5.29 -28.81 -9.91
CA ASN A 771 -6.45 -29.62 -10.25
C ASN A 771 -7.77 -28.84 -10.02
N ARG A 772 -7.67 -27.55 -9.67
CA ARG A 772 -8.80 -26.68 -9.30
C ARG A 772 -9.52 -27.13 -8.03
N GLU A 773 -8.81 -27.84 -7.15
CA GLU A 773 -9.33 -28.24 -5.84
C GLU A 773 -9.02 -27.16 -4.80
N ARG A 774 -10.01 -26.84 -3.97
CA ARG A 774 -9.86 -25.92 -2.84
C ARG A 774 -9.24 -26.67 -1.66
N ILE A 775 -7.95 -26.47 -1.41
CA ILE A 775 -7.16 -27.28 -0.47
C ILE A 775 -7.06 -26.66 0.93
N TYR A 776 -7.04 -25.35 1.06
CA TYR A 776 -7.17 -24.68 2.35
C TYR A 776 -8.04 -23.44 2.21
N VAL A 777 -8.76 -23.14 3.29
CA VAL A 777 -9.79 -22.11 3.33
C VAL A 777 -9.57 -21.26 4.56
N GLN A 778 -9.30 -19.97 4.34
CA GLN A 778 -9.21 -18.90 5.34
C GLN A 778 -8.41 -19.28 6.60
N GLN A 779 -7.25 -19.90 6.40
CA GLN A 779 -6.38 -20.31 7.50
C GLN A 779 -5.44 -19.16 7.89
N PRO A 780 -5.32 -18.82 9.19
CA PRO A 780 -4.31 -17.88 9.64
C PRO A 780 -2.92 -18.54 9.64
N PRO A 781 -1.89 -17.86 9.12
CA PRO A 781 -0.50 -18.28 9.28
C PRO A 781 -0.06 -18.31 10.75
N ILE A 782 1.06 -18.98 11.03
CA ILE A 782 1.74 -18.96 12.34
C ILE A 782 3.17 -18.43 12.15
N SER A 783 3.59 -17.55 13.06
CA SER A 783 4.98 -17.10 13.14
C SER A 783 5.95 -18.26 13.46
N ALA A 784 7.23 -18.08 13.15
CA ALA A 784 8.23 -19.13 13.29
C ALA A 784 8.42 -19.64 14.73
N VAL A 785 8.00 -18.85 15.73
CA VAL A 785 8.06 -19.20 17.16
C VAL A 785 6.74 -19.74 17.72
N GLY A 786 5.68 -19.83 16.90
CA GLY A 786 4.41 -20.45 17.27
C GLY A 786 3.26 -19.49 17.62
N PHE A 787 3.42 -18.17 17.50
CA PHE A 787 2.32 -17.21 17.70
C PHE A 787 1.46 -17.07 16.44
N SER A 788 0.17 -16.77 16.63
CA SER A 788 -0.75 -16.39 15.55
C SER A 788 -0.20 -15.21 14.73
N SER A 789 -0.42 -15.23 13.40
CA SER A 789 -0.08 -14.12 12.50
C SER A 789 -0.94 -12.88 12.69
N GLN A 790 -2.00 -12.97 13.51
CA GLN A 790 -2.87 -11.87 13.95
C GLN A 790 -2.13 -10.95 14.93
N ALA A 791 -1.07 -10.31 14.45
CA ALA A 791 -0.15 -9.53 15.25
C ALA A 791 -0.65 -8.09 15.44
N PHE A 792 -0.48 -7.59 16.66
CA PHE A 792 -0.75 -6.19 17.02
C PHE A 792 0.56 -5.42 17.11
N ALA A 793 0.54 -4.17 16.65
CA ALA A 793 1.68 -3.27 16.72
C ALA A 793 1.25 -1.90 17.27
N PRO A 794 2.04 -1.30 18.18
CA PRO A 794 1.93 0.11 18.52
C PRO A 794 2.08 0.99 17.27
N HIS A 795 1.22 1.99 17.13
CA HIS A 795 1.04 2.75 15.91
C HIS A 795 0.66 4.20 16.21
N PHE A 796 1.16 5.13 15.40
CA PHE A 796 0.65 6.49 15.37
C PHE A 796 -0.39 6.62 14.24
N PRO A 797 -1.70 6.77 14.56
CA PRO A 797 -2.75 6.77 13.56
C PRO A 797 -2.77 7.96 12.61
N HIS A 798 -2.09 9.06 12.95
CA HIS A 798 -2.21 10.33 12.21
C HIS A 798 -3.67 10.80 12.11
N THR A 799 -4.37 10.84 13.23
CA THR A 799 -5.77 11.32 13.30
C THR A 799 -5.95 12.30 14.47
N VAL A 800 -4.90 13.06 14.78
CA VAL A 800 -4.94 13.93 15.97
C VAL A 800 -5.88 15.12 15.76
N ARG A 801 -6.59 15.48 16.82
CA ARG A 801 -7.60 16.54 16.83
C ARG A 801 -7.43 17.45 18.05
N ARG A 802 -8.04 18.64 17.98
CA ARG A 802 -8.12 19.57 19.13
C ARG A 802 -9.31 19.27 20.03
N THR A 803 -10.43 18.85 19.44
CA THR A 803 -11.72 18.67 20.10
C THR A 803 -12.14 17.21 20.17
N GLU A 804 -12.10 16.48 19.05
CA GLU A 804 -12.48 15.05 18.99
C GLU A 804 -11.36 14.13 19.52
N THR A 805 -10.92 14.37 20.76
CA THR A 805 -9.87 13.60 21.45
C THR A 805 -10.47 12.54 22.36
N LYS A 806 -9.63 11.62 22.87
CA LYS A 806 -10.04 10.65 23.88
C LYS A 806 -10.34 11.34 25.22
N THR A 807 -11.41 10.89 25.86
CA THR A 807 -11.89 11.34 27.16
C THR A 807 -11.49 10.36 28.26
N CYS A 808 -11.73 10.72 29.53
CA CYS A 808 -11.39 9.85 30.65
C CYS A 808 -12.05 8.46 30.56
N THR A 809 -13.30 8.38 30.10
CA THR A 809 -14.06 7.12 30.02
C THR A 809 -13.76 6.30 28.76
N ASP A 810 -12.92 6.81 27.87
CA ASP A 810 -12.35 6.02 26.78
C ASP A 810 -11.17 5.16 27.25
N CYS A 811 -10.58 5.48 28.41
CA CYS A 811 -9.42 4.78 28.98
C CYS A 811 -9.61 4.28 30.42
N HIS A 812 -10.63 4.76 31.13
CA HIS A 812 -10.93 4.39 32.51
C HIS A 812 -12.39 3.95 32.65
N VAL A 813 -12.65 3.13 33.66
CA VAL A 813 -14.00 2.67 33.98
C VAL A 813 -14.92 3.87 34.23
N SER A 814 -16.07 3.85 33.58
CA SER A 814 -17.09 4.88 33.66
C SER A 814 -17.89 4.77 34.96
N GLU A 815 -18.20 5.90 35.60
CA GLU A 815 -19.10 5.95 36.75
C GLU A 815 -20.53 5.49 36.38
N ALA A 816 -20.91 5.60 35.11
CA ALA A 816 -22.17 5.08 34.59
C ALA A 816 -22.18 3.57 34.35
N GLU A 817 -21.05 2.87 34.59
CA GLU A 817 -20.87 1.43 34.38
C GLU A 817 -21.19 0.93 32.96
N ASP A 818 -21.03 1.80 31.96
CA ASP A 818 -21.47 1.56 30.57
C ASP A 818 -20.32 1.20 29.60
N ASN A 819 -19.09 1.02 30.10
CA ASN A 819 -17.90 0.86 29.25
C ASN A 819 -17.00 -0.36 29.58
N ASN A 820 -17.47 -1.33 30.38
CA ASN A 820 -16.65 -2.48 30.78
C ASN A 820 -16.11 -3.30 29.59
N ALA A 821 -16.93 -3.51 28.55
CA ALA A 821 -16.48 -4.18 27.33
C ALA A 821 -15.43 -3.34 26.57
N ILE A 822 -15.59 -2.01 26.55
CA ILE A 822 -14.61 -1.11 25.93
C ILE A 822 -13.27 -1.19 26.67
N MET A 823 -13.28 -1.26 28.01
CA MET A 823 -12.05 -1.43 28.80
C MET A 823 -11.34 -2.75 28.49
N ALA A 824 -12.09 -3.84 28.28
CA ALA A 824 -11.51 -5.11 27.84
C ALA A 824 -10.92 -5.01 26.41
N GLN A 825 -11.57 -4.29 25.50
CA GLN A 825 -11.05 -4.03 24.15
C GLN A 825 -9.77 -3.19 24.20
N LEU A 826 -9.78 -2.11 24.99
CA LEU A 826 -8.66 -1.18 25.18
C LEU A 826 -7.39 -1.92 25.62
N LEU A 827 -7.54 -2.84 26.57
CA LEU A 827 -6.47 -3.66 27.13
C LEU A 827 -6.15 -4.91 26.28
N MET A 828 -6.82 -5.08 25.13
CA MET A 828 -6.67 -6.22 24.24
C MET A 828 -6.92 -7.58 24.92
N LEU A 829 -7.85 -7.64 25.88
CA LEU A 829 -8.24 -8.86 26.59
C LEU A 829 -9.28 -9.70 25.82
N GLY A 830 -9.71 -9.24 24.65
CA GLY A 830 -10.70 -9.91 23.80
C GLY A 830 -12.14 -9.58 24.20
N THR A 831 -12.95 -9.19 23.21
CA THR A 831 -14.35 -8.74 23.41
C THR A 831 -15.30 -9.28 22.34
N ASN A 832 -14.81 -10.11 21.42
CA ASN A 832 -15.55 -10.55 20.23
C ASN A 832 -16.14 -9.37 19.41
N THR A 833 -15.54 -8.17 19.49
CA THR A 833 -15.97 -7.01 18.68
C THR A 833 -15.73 -7.25 17.20
N VAL A 834 -14.65 -7.96 16.86
CA VAL A 834 -14.38 -8.48 15.52
C VAL A 834 -14.47 -9.99 15.60
N ASN A 835 -15.48 -10.58 14.96
CA ASN A 835 -15.62 -12.03 14.83
C ASN A 835 -15.50 -12.41 13.37
N PHE A 836 -14.70 -13.45 13.10
CA PHE A 836 -14.63 -14.06 11.79
C PHE A 836 -15.34 -15.41 11.83
N VAL A 837 -16.49 -15.49 11.17
CA VAL A 837 -17.26 -16.76 11.06
C VAL A 837 -16.58 -17.71 10.07
N GLY A 838 -15.89 -17.15 9.07
CA GLY A 838 -15.35 -17.88 7.94
C GLY A 838 -16.43 -18.37 6.97
N MET A 839 -15.99 -19.18 6.02
CA MET A 839 -16.76 -19.75 4.92
C MET A 839 -17.77 -20.80 5.40
N HIS A 840 -17.45 -21.45 6.51
CA HIS A 840 -18.32 -22.43 7.17
C HIS A 840 -18.53 -22.06 8.63
N ALA A 841 -19.79 -21.99 9.04
CA ALA A 841 -20.16 -22.00 10.45
C ALA A 841 -20.25 -23.45 10.93
N TRP A 842 -19.59 -23.77 12.04
CA TRP A 842 -19.58 -25.14 12.57
C TRP A 842 -20.56 -25.25 13.74
N VAL A 843 -21.49 -26.19 13.61
CA VAL A 843 -22.59 -26.38 14.55
C VAL A 843 -22.49 -27.76 15.17
N GLY A 844 -22.58 -27.82 16.50
CA GLY A 844 -22.66 -29.07 17.24
C GLY A 844 -24.08 -29.63 17.24
N LEU A 845 -24.23 -30.92 16.95
CA LEU A 845 -25.49 -31.66 16.91
C LEU A 845 -25.43 -32.86 17.87
N GLU A 846 -26.59 -33.45 18.17
CA GLU A 846 -26.69 -34.68 18.98
C GLU A 846 -25.89 -35.86 18.41
N SER A 847 -25.71 -35.87 17.09
CA SER A 847 -25.11 -36.99 16.34
C SER A 847 -23.76 -36.66 15.70
N GLY A 848 -23.26 -35.41 15.83
CA GLY A 848 -22.09 -34.99 15.06
C GLY A 848 -21.82 -33.49 15.09
N ILE A 849 -20.84 -33.07 14.30
CA ILE A 849 -20.57 -31.67 13.99
C ILE A 849 -20.92 -31.44 12.52
N GLU A 850 -21.71 -30.42 12.23
CA GLU A 850 -22.05 -30.01 10.87
C GLU A 850 -21.29 -28.74 10.48
N ALA A 851 -20.59 -28.78 9.36
CA ALA A 851 -20.02 -27.60 8.71
C ALA A 851 -21.07 -27.02 7.76
N VAL A 852 -21.68 -25.91 8.15
CA VAL A 852 -22.71 -25.21 7.37
C VAL A 852 -22.06 -24.15 6.51
N ARG A 853 -22.25 -24.22 5.19
CA ARG A 853 -21.80 -23.19 4.27
C ARG A 853 -22.57 -21.87 4.48
N VAL A 854 -21.88 -20.76 4.75
CA VAL A 854 -22.52 -19.47 5.08
C VAL A 854 -22.16 -18.30 4.16
N THR A 855 -21.08 -18.40 3.36
CA THR A 855 -20.66 -17.32 2.44
C THR A 855 -20.48 -17.79 1.01
N GLU A 856 -20.38 -16.83 0.10
CA GLU A 856 -19.78 -16.99 -1.23
C GLU A 856 -18.33 -17.48 -1.14
N TRP A 857 -17.81 -18.15 -2.19
CA TRP A 857 -16.38 -18.48 -2.31
C TRP A 857 -15.58 -17.32 -2.86
N ASP A 858 -16.08 -16.74 -3.95
CA ASP A 858 -15.46 -15.63 -4.67
C ASP A 858 -15.46 -14.35 -3.84
N GLU A 859 -14.56 -13.44 -4.19
CA GLU A 859 -14.51 -12.11 -3.60
C GLU A 859 -15.49 -11.15 -4.28
N PRO A 860 -16.19 -10.30 -3.51
CA PRO A 860 -16.16 -10.22 -2.05
C PRO A 860 -16.88 -11.43 -1.42
N GLN A 861 -16.33 -12.02 -0.35
CA GLN A 861 -16.91 -13.19 0.33
C GLN A 861 -18.17 -12.83 1.15
N ALA A 862 -19.26 -12.51 0.43
CA ALA A 862 -20.52 -12.09 1.01
C ALA A 862 -21.23 -13.24 1.74
N VAL A 863 -21.85 -12.94 2.89
CA VAL A 863 -22.73 -13.88 3.61
C VAL A 863 -24.02 -14.10 2.82
N PHE A 864 -24.49 -15.34 2.71
CA PHE A 864 -25.75 -15.64 2.04
C PHE A 864 -26.93 -14.89 2.68
N GLY A 865 -27.74 -14.23 1.84
CA GLY A 865 -28.86 -13.39 2.23
C GLY A 865 -28.50 -11.99 2.72
N SER A 866 -27.21 -11.60 2.74
CA SER A 866 -26.77 -10.30 3.24
C SER A 866 -27.08 -9.15 2.30
N TYR A 867 -26.96 -7.92 2.83
CA TYR A 867 -27.04 -6.70 2.03
C TYR A 867 -25.97 -6.67 0.94
N LEU A 868 -24.71 -6.99 1.27
CA LEU A 868 -23.65 -7.11 0.27
C LEU A 868 -23.96 -8.14 -0.82
N GLN A 869 -24.44 -9.34 -0.45
CA GLN A 869 -24.74 -10.38 -1.45
C GLN A 869 -25.81 -9.91 -2.44
N ARG A 870 -26.82 -9.16 -1.97
CA ARG A 870 -27.87 -8.62 -2.83
C ARG A 870 -27.33 -7.77 -3.98
N TYR A 871 -26.24 -7.04 -3.78
CA TYR A 871 -25.68 -6.15 -4.79
C TYR A 871 -24.46 -6.73 -5.52
N ALA A 872 -23.58 -7.42 -4.81
CA ALA A 872 -22.41 -8.06 -5.42
C ALA A 872 -22.77 -9.32 -6.23
N TYR A 873 -23.83 -10.04 -5.83
CA TYR A 873 -24.29 -11.28 -6.46
C TYR A 873 -25.83 -11.34 -6.58
N PRO A 874 -26.48 -10.42 -7.32
CA PRO A 874 -27.93 -10.29 -7.33
C PRO A 874 -28.64 -11.58 -7.81
N ASP A 875 -28.07 -12.32 -8.75
CA ASP A 875 -28.66 -13.57 -9.24
C ASP A 875 -28.58 -14.66 -8.18
N PHE A 876 -27.44 -14.78 -7.49
CA PHE A 876 -27.24 -15.78 -6.43
C PHE A 876 -28.06 -15.44 -5.18
N PHE A 877 -28.20 -14.16 -4.86
CA PHE A 877 -29.11 -13.68 -3.82
C PHE A 877 -30.56 -14.04 -4.15
N ALA A 878 -31.03 -13.78 -5.37
CA ALA A 878 -32.38 -14.14 -5.81
C ALA A 878 -32.62 -15.65 -5.70
N GLN A 879 -31.65 -16.48 -6.13
CA GLN A 879 -31.72 -17.92 -5.94
C GLN A 879 -31.87 -18.30 -4.45
N HIS A 880 -31.09 -17.69 -3.56
CA HIS A 880 -31.18 -18.01 -2.13
C HIS A 880 -32.53 -17.59 -1.51
N VAL A 881 -33.01 -16.40 -1.86
CA VAL A 881 -34.27 -15.85 -1.31
C VAL A 881 -35.50 -16.55 -1.88
N GLU A 882 -35.57 -16.70 -3.21
CA GLU A 882 -36.78 -17.14 -3.91
C GLU A 882 -36.86 -18.66 -3.99
N ARG A 883 -35.74 -19.34 -4.28
CA ARG A 883 -35.73 -20.80 -4.48
C ARG A 883 -35.60 -21.56 -3.15
N ASN A 884 -34.77 -21.07 -2.24
CA ASN A 884 -34.51 -21.76 -0.97
C ASN A 884 -35.30 -21.18 0.21
N GLY A 885 -36.09 -20.12 0.01
CA GLY A 885 -36.82 -19.47 1.11
C GLY A 885 -35.90 -18.89 2.19
N ARG A 886 -34.67 -18.47 1.82
CA ARG A 886 -33.61 -18.02 2.74
C ARG A 886 -33.04 -19.09 3.67
N GLU A 887 -33.26 -20.37 3.38
CA GLU A 887 -32.67 -21.45 4.16
C GLU A 887 -31.28 -21.85 3.65
N LEU A 888 -30.38 -22.16 4.58
CA LEU A 888 -29.07 -22.75 4.30
C LEU A 888 -29.23 -24.26 4.10
N ILE A 889 -29.51 -24.64 2.85
CA ILE A 889 -29.72 -26.03 2.42
C ILE A 889 -28.62 -26.50 1.46
N ASN A 890 -28.56 -27.82 1.25
CA ASN A 890 -27.74 -28.37 0.19
C ASN A 890 -28.38 -28.04 -1.16
N TRP A 891 -27.61 -27.46 -2.07
CA TRP A 891 -28.07 -27.09 -3.40
C TRP A 891 -26.89 -26.92 -4.36
N THR A 892 -27.19 -26.97 -5.64
CA THR A 892 -26.23 -26.77 -6.72
C THR A 892 -26.70 -25.61 -7.58
N ARG A 893 -25.79 -24.71 -7.92
CA ARG A 893 -26.01 -23.58 -8.83
C ARG A 893 -24.93 -23.54 -9.91
N GLY A 894 -25.11 -22.65 -10.89
CA GLY A 894 -24.21 -22.52 -12.03
C GLY A 894 -24.62 -23.37 -13.24
N GLU A 895 -23.85 -23.25 -14.30
CA GLU A 895 -24.03 -23.89 -15.60
C GLU A 895 -22.72 -24.58 -16.01
N ALA A 896 -22.81 -25.80 -16.57
CA ALA A 896 -21.62 -26.54 -16.98
C ALA A 896 -20.92 -25.93 -18.21
N PHE A 897 -21.69 -25.27 -19.07
CA PHE A 897 -21.22 -24.61 -20.28
C PHE A 897 -22.04 -23.33 -20.47
N ASP A 898 -21.40 -22.18 -20.30
CA ASP A 898 -22.00 -20.87 -20.51
C ASP A 898 -21.99 -20.52 -22.01
N PRO A 899 -23.12 -20.54 -22.71
CA PRO A 899 -23.17 -20.24 -24.14
C PRO A 899 -22.81 -18.78 -24.46
N GLU A 900 -23.03 -17.86 -23.53
CA GLU A 900 -22.72 -16.43 -23.69
C GLU A 900 -21.20 -16.20 -23.64
N ALA A 901 -20.47 -17.07 -22.92
CA ALA A 901 -19.01 -17.07 -22.85
C ALA A 901 -18.36 -18.13 -23.77
N GLY A 902 -18.94 -18.37 -24.95
CA GLY A 902 -18.38 -19.30 -25.95
C GLY A 902 -18.36 -20.77 -25.52
N GLY A 903 -19.22 -21.15 -24.58
CA GLY A 903 -19.25 -22.50 -23.98
C GLY A 903 -18.25 -22.69 -22.83
N SER A 904 -17.68 -21.61 -22.28
CA SER A 904 -16.78 -21.70 -21.13
C SER A 904 -17.50 -22.30 -19.91
N GLY A 905 -16.82 -23.19 -19.19
CA GLY A 905 -17.30 -23.69 -17.91
C GLY A 905 -16.91 -22.81 -16.72
N ASP A 906 -16.10 -21.77 -16.94
CA ASP A 906 -15.44 -21.03 -15.85
C ASP A 906 -16.29 -19.84 -15.37
N THR A 907 -17.02 -19.15 -16.25
CA THR A 907 -17.81 -17.92 -15.96
C THR A 907 -19.02 -18.18 -15.05
N ARG A 908 -19.71 -19.31 -15.25
CA ARG A 908 -20.88 -19.75 -14.47
C ARG A 908 -20.62 -21.10 -13.80
N SER A 909 -19.40 -21.34 -13.34
CA SER A 909 -18.96 -22.63 -12.78
C SER A 909 -20.02 -23.30 -11.90
N VAL A 910 -20.30 -24.58 -12.16
CA VAL A 910 -21.19 -25.38 -11.32
C VAL A 910 -20.59 -25.48 -9.92
N GLU A 911 -21.33 -25.01 -8.92
CA GLU A 911 -20.92 -25.05 -7.53
C GLU A 911 -21.93 -25.83 -6.69
N GLU A 912 -21.42 -26.82 -5.95
CA GLU A 912 -22.16 -27.51 -4.91
C GLU A 912 -21.96 -26.79 -3.58
N ILE A 913 -23.06 -26.28 -3.03
CA ILE A 913 -23.12 -25.73 -1.69
C ILE A 913 -23.74 -26.81 -0.81
N ALA A 914 -22.93 -27.38 0.08
CA ALA A 914 -23.32 -28.50 0.91
C ALA A 914 -23.01 -28.25 2.39
N LYS A 915 -23.87 -28.80 3.24
CA LYS A 915 -23.63 -28.99 4.67
C LYS A 915 -23.01 -30.36 4.87
N THR A 916 -21.83 -30.37 5.48
CA THR A 916 -21.08 -31.61 5.70
C THR A 916 -21.19 -32.03 7.16
N LEU A 917 -21.87 -33.14 7.42
CA LEU A 917 -22.00 -33.73 8.75
C LEU A 917 -20.87 -34.73 9.02
N GLN A 918 -20.06 -34.46 10.05
CA GLN A 918 -19.13 -35.41 10.62
C GLN A 918 -19.76 -36.07 11.85
N GLY A 919 -20.16 -37.34 11.72
CA GLY A 919 -20.75 -38.09 12.82
C GLY A 919 -19.79 -38.30 13.99
N THR A 920 -20.32 -38.27 15.22
CA THR A 920 -19.61 -38.54 16.47
C THR A 920 -20.32 -39.64 17.27
N GLY A 921 -19.63 -40.27 18.21
CA GLY A 921 -20.20 -41.33 19.07
C GLY A 921 -21.22 -40.84 20.12
N GLY A 922 -21.56 -39.55 20.11
CA GLY A 922 -22.46 -38.88 21.03
C GLY A 922 -22.56 -37.39 20.70
N GLU A 923 -23.28 -36.62 21.52
CA GLU A 923 -23.52 -35.18 21.31
C GLU A 923 -22.21 -34.40 21.17
N ALA A 924 -22.08 -33.61 20.12
CA ALA A 924 -21.00 -32.65 19.96
C ALA A 924 -21.49 -31.27 20.40
N ARG A 925 -20.92 -30.73 21.47
CA ARG A 925 -21.20 -29.37 21.93
C ARG A 925 -20.14 -28.42 21.37
N CYS A 926 -20.33 -27.99 20.13
CA CYS A 926 -19.44 -27.04 19.49
C CYS A 926 -19.75 -25.61 19.96
N LEU A 927 -18.72 -24.83 20.31
CA LEU A 927 -18.80 -23.42 20.70
C LEU A 927 -18.31 -22.48 19.60
N GLN A 928 -18.13 -22.95 18.36
CA GLN A 928 -17.50 -22.14 17.28
C GLN A 928 -18.36 -20.94 16.81
N LEU A 929 -19.63 -20.84 17.22
CA LEU A 929 -20.42 -19.62 17.00
C LEU A 929 -19.93 -18.42 17.84
N ARG A 930 -18.98 -18.63 18.75
CA ARG A 930 -18.14 -17.57 19.32
C ARG A 930 -16.84 -17.58 18.52
N GLY A 931 -16.60 -16.55 17.72
CA GLY A 931 -15.36 -16.36 16.99
C GLY A 931 -14.21 -16.08 17.95
N GLU A 932 -13.76 -17.10 18.66
CA GLU A 932 -12.56 -17.04 19.50
C GLU A 932 -11.40 -17.57 18.67
N TYR A 933 -10.45 -16.68 18.36
CA TYR A 933 -9.09 -17.04 17.97
C TYR A 933 -8.21 -17.15 19.21
#